data_AF-A0A512IXA0-F1
#
_entry.id   AF-A0A512IXA0-F1
#
_cell.length_a   1.000
_cell.length_b   1.000
_cell.length_c   1.000
_cell.angle_alpha   90.00
_cell.angle_beta   90.00
_cell.angle_gamma   90.00
#
_symmetry.space_group_name_H-M   'P 1'
#
loop_
_entity.id
_entity.type
_entity.pdbx_description
1 polymer ?
#
loop_
_entity_poly.entity_id
_entity_poly.type
_entity_poly.pdbx_seq_one_letter_code
_entity_poly.pdbx_strand_id
1 'polypeptide(L)'
;MSTLPLGKLARQLSLETAPTVAAASSALWHLQNGGSAPGIDAVDAWAYATGKGVSVGIFDDGSKHATAVTGIIAAKPSAAAPLGVAYGATTTNFQVIGIANASIAAVLANSAQFDVTNNSWGWDAMLYVNRLSSTWKPFAAAIETAAETGRGGLGTTQVVAAGNSRAAGNDANLSNFANDRHVIAVGAVTSEGQVAYYSNPGAALLVSAPSSGGIRGITTTDLAGSAGYSSTDVTDQFGGTSAATPQVTGVVALMLDANPLLGWRDVRTILAMTAEQPGGIGTVTNAGTHWNGGGMRFSNDTGYGVVDARAAVRLAETWTAQSTSANEVNINVAAAGTQTLSASRSISYTFNVAQAIALESAEITLTGSHGRVGDLKIQLISPNGTVSTLLNQKGGSTAFSGFTFSSNAFLGEGGTGQWTLKVSEGAGAATGTFTGAALSLHGSDAIDDTFVFTDAYAGLAGRNVLKSTSGHGAINAAASTGNDVIDLHAGAWSTIAGKAMQISGDSLFKTAIAGDGTVKLIGNDAANLLVAGHGNGSFYGYGGNDIVVSGSGSNYIDGGTGINTLVESGAMGQWHLARATSGSWTLTGANGKVDTFVDVQRIHFDDHVLALDIDANAGGAFRLYGAALDRAPDVQGLSYWVNQLDQGQSLKSVAESFMGSSEFTGRFGANLDSNSFVANLYEYALNRTADAGGLQYWSQALDAHAVDRADLLIQFSNSAENTSRLDASADAASRLYAAAFDRAPDANGLYYWMNQIHQGKALDTVAEIFMQSAEFKGLYGENLSNGAFVSELYHNVMHRDADTCGLAYWTGALDGHAMDRADVLVQFSNSAEYLTRHVDTSYGLILA
;
A
#
# COMPACT_ATOMS: atom_id res chain seq x y z
N MET A 1 15.46 5.86 -2.00
CA MET A 1 14.52 4.77 -2.35
C MET A 1 14.20 4.92 -3.83
N SER A 2 14.01 3.83 -4.59
CA SER A 2 13.30 3.99 -5.86
C SER A 2 11.90 4.52 -5.55
N THR A 3 11.38 5.43 -6.37
CA THR A 3 10.05 6.03 -6.21
C THR A 3 8.94 5.16 -6.82
N LEU A 4 9.30 4.18 -7.66
CA LEU A 4 8.43 3.13 -8.20
C LEU A 4 7.48 2.47 -7.15
N PRO A 5 7.94 2.06 -5.95
CA PRO A 5 7.04 1.56 -4.91
C PRO A 5 6.10 2.64 -4.34
N LEU A 6 6.47 3.93 -4.37
CA LEU A 6 5.62 5.03 -3.89
C LEU A 6 4.51 5.38 -4.87
N GLY A 7 4.76 5.38 -6.18
CA GLY A 7 3.70 5.55 -7.19
C GLY A 7 2.69 4.39 -7.16
N LYS A 8 3.16 3.17 -6.86
CA LYS A 8 2.25 2.04 -6.57
C LYS A 8 1.38 2.31 -5.34
N LEU A 9 1.98 2.78 -4.24
CA LEU A 9 1.25 3.12 -3.02
C LEU A 9 0.21 4.22 -3.27
N ALA A 10 0.59 5.29 -3.99
CA ALA A 10 -0.33 6.35 -4.40
C ALA A 10 -1.53 5.79 -5.18
N ARG A 11 -1.28 4.89 -6.15
CA ARG A 11 -2.36 4.20 -6.88
C ARG A 11 -3.27 3.38 -5.96
N GLN A 12 -2.71 2.63 -5.02
CA GLN A 12 -3.51 1.84 -4.07
C GLN A 12 -4.42 2.75 -3.24
N LEU A 13 -3.97 3.95 -2.88
CA LEU A 13 -4.71 4.94 -2.11
C LEU A 13 -5.64 5.83 -2.94
N SER A 14 -5.55 5.79 -4.27
CA SER A 14 -6.29 6.66 -5.19
C SER A 14 -7.41 5.95 -5.94
N LEU A 15 -7.57 4.62 -5.77
CA LEU A 15 -8.55 3.84 -6.53
C LEU A 15 -9.98 4.29 -6.20
N GLU A 16 -10.69 4.72 -7.26
CA GLU A 16 -12.08 5.16 -7.18
C GLU A 16 -13.01 4.02 -6.74
N THR A 17 -13.94 4.39 -5.88
CA THR A 17 -14.91 3.50 -5.24
C THR A 17 -15.59 2.57 -6.24
N ALA A 18 -15.62 1.26 -5.97
CA ALA A 18 -16.50 0.36 -6.73
C ALA A 18 -17.96 0.89 -6.65
N PRO A 19 -18.79 0.69 -7.69
CA PRO A 19 -20.16 1.20 -7.69
C PRO A 19 -20.88 0.76 -6.41
N THR A 20 -21.54 1.72 -5.74
CA THR A 20 -22.25 1.47 -4.48
C THR A 20 -23.23 0.32 -4.64
N VAL A 21 -22.87 -0.85 -4.11
CA VAL A 21 -23.81 -1.96 -3.99
C VAL A 21 -24.70 -1.62 -2.82
N ALA A 22 -25.97 -1.29 -3.08
CA ALA A 22 -26.96 -1.04 -2.05
C ALA A 22 -27.27 -2.34 -1.29
N ALA A 23 -26.37 -2.78 -0.40
CA ALA A 23 -26.52 -3.97 0.42
C ALA A 23 -27.29 -3.64 1.72
N ALA A 24 -28.46 -3.00 1.58
CA ALA A 24 -29.37 -2.75 2.70
C ALA A 24 -30.49 -3.80 2.71
N SER A 25 -30.13 -5.08 2.82
CA SER A 25 -31.09 -6.13 3.20
C SER A 25 -30.71 -6.70 4.57
N SER A 26 -31.71 -6.92 5.43
CA SER A 26 -31.51 -7.57 6.75
C SER A 26 -30.93 -8.99 6.63
N ALA A 27 -30.98 -9.59 5.44
CA ALA A 27 -30.45 -10.91 5.13
C ALA A 27 -28.91 -10.96 5.05
N LEU A 28 -28.24 -9.82 4.88
CA LEU A 28 -26.77 -9.72 4.77
C LEU A 28 -26.12 -9.04 5.99
N TRP A 29 -26.72 -9.21 7.16
CA TRP A 29 -26.27 -8.62 8.43
C TRP A 29 -24.78 -8.85 8.73
N HIS A 30 -24.25 -10.01 8.35
CA HIS A 30 -22.88 -10.40 8.60
C HIS A 30 -21.87 -9.60 7.78
N LEU A 31 -22.28 -8.98 6.66
CA LEU A 31 -21.39 -8.19 5.79
C LEU A 31 -21.30 -6.71 6.18
N GLN A 32 -22.22 -6.23 7.03
CA GLN A 32 -22.28 -4.82 7.43
C GLN A 32 -21.29 -4.51 8.55
N ASN A 33 -21.00 -3.22 8.76
CA ASN A 33 -20.32 -2.76 9.96
C ASN A 33 -21.16 -3.16 11.19
N GLY A 34 -20.53 -3.87 12.12
CA GLY A 34 -21.21 -4.55 13.19
C GLY A 34 -21.94 -3.63 14.18
N GLY A 35 -21.42 -2.43 14.45
CA GLY A 35 -21.94 -1.58 15.53
C GLY A 35 -22.10 -2.37 16.85
N SER A 36 -23.33 -2.70 17.24
CA SER A 36 -23.65 -3.47 18.47
C SER A 36 -23.67 -5.01 18.30
N ALA A 37 -23.57 -5.53 17.08
CA ALA A 37 -23.53 -6.96 16.75
C ALA A 37 -22.29 -7.27 15.90
N PRO A 38 -21.72 -8.48 15.89
CA PRO A 38 -20.56 -8.75 15.05
C PRO A 38 -20.94 -8.84 13.56
N GLY A 39 -20.38 -7.94 12.75
CA GLY A 39 -20.33 -8.04 11.29
C GLY A 39 -18.88 -7.93 10.83
N ILE A 40 -18.59 -8.32 9.59
CA ILE A 40 -17.22 -8.31 9.05
C ILE A 40 -16.86 -7.04 8.28
N ASP A 41 -17.77 -6.07 8.20
CA ASP A 41 -17.52 -4.78 7.52
C ASP A 41 -17.05 -4.89 6.05
N ALA A 42 -17.59 -5.87 5.31
CA ALA A 42 -17.29 -6.06 3.89
C ALA A 42 -17.91 -4.98 3.01
N VAL A 43 -19.04 -4.38 3.44
CA VAL A 43 -19.70 -3.31 2.69
C VAL A 43 -18.78 -2.09 2.51
N ASP A 44 -18.09 -1.69 3.58
CA ASP A 44 -17.17 -0.55 3.51
C ASP A 44 -15.88 -0.94 2.76
N ALA A 45 -15.44 -2.20 2.87
CA ALA A 45 -14.30 -2.71 2.10
C ALA A 45 -14.52 -2.69 0.58
N TRP A 46 -15.77 -2.84 0.11
CA TRP A 46 -16.10 -2.84 -1.32
C TRP A 46 -15.91 -1.51 -2.01
N ALA A 47 -15.78 -0.41 -1.27
CA ALA A 47 -15.26 0.82 -1.85
C ALA A 47 -13.90 0.59 -2.51
N TYR A 48 -13.05 -0.28 -1.95
CA TYR A 48 -11.63 -0.37 -2.33
C TYR A 48 -11.29 -1.66 -3.07
N ALA A 49 -11.89 -2.77 -2.66
CA ALA A 49 -11.57 -4.10 -3.20
C ALA A 49 -12.84 -4.94 -3.38
N THR A 50 -12.87 -5.78 -4.41
CA THR A 50 -13.99 -6.70 -4.68
C THR A 50 -13.54 -8.16 -4.79
N GLY A 51 -12.23 -8.42 -4.71
CA GLY A 51 -11.61 -9.70 -4.99
C GLY A 51 -11.27 -9.89 -6.48
N LYS A 52 -11.24 -8.80 -7.26
CA LYS A 52 -11.01 -8.85 -8.70
C LYS A 52 -9.60 -9.39 -8.97
N GLY A 53 -9.49 -10.31 -9.94
CA GLY A 53 -8.21 -10.90 -10.31
C GLY A 53 -7.68 -11.97 -9.33
N VAL A 54 -8.38 -12.22 -8.22
CA VAL A 54 -8.01 -13.25 -7.24
C VAL A 54 -8.67 -14.59 -7.58
N SER A 55 -7.89 -15.66 -7.50
CA SER A 55 -8.32 -17.03 -7.72
C SER A 55 -8.51 -17.79 -6.40
N VAL A 56 -9.68 -18.43 -6.23
CA VAL A 56 -10.07 -19.15 -5.02
C VAL A 56 -10.28 -20.64 -5.31
N GLY A 57 -9.53 -21.50 -4.62
CA GLY A 57 -9.76 -22.95 -4.63
C GLY A 57 -10.66 -23.40 -3.48
N ILE A 58 -11.78 -24.05 -3.77
CA ILE A 58 -12.74 -24.53 -2.77
C ILE A 58 -12.64 -26.04 -2.68
N PHE A 59 -12.13 -26.55 -1.57
CA PHE A 59 -11.98 -27.98 -1.34
C PHE A 59 -13.10 -28.45 -0.42
N ASP A 60 -14.08 -29.17 -0.97
CA ASP A 60 -15.33 -29.49 -0.26
C ASP A 60 -15.99 -30.79 -0.79
N ASP A 61 -17.31 -30.92 -0.72
CA ASP A 61 -18.10 -32.09 -1.12
C ASP A 61 -18.57 -32.08 -2.59
N GLY A 62 -18.40 -30.95 -3.29
CA GLY A 62 -18.90 -30.77 -4.66
C GLY A 62 -20.43 -30.77 -4.79
N SER A 63 -21.15 -30.56 -3.69
CA SER A 63 -22.61 -30.59 -3.59
C SER A 63 -23.13 -29.34 -2.89
N LYS A 64 -24.27 -29.43 -2.18
CA LYS A 64 -24.94 -28.27 -1.55
C LYS A 64 -24.07 -27.53 -0.54
N HIS A 65 -23.20 -28.23 0.18
CA HIS A 65 -22.29 -27.57 1.13
C HIS A 65 -21.26 -26.73 0.38
N ALA A 66 -20.62 -27.29 -0.64
CA ALA A 66 -19.73 -26.54 -1.54
C ALA A 66 -20.43 -25.34 -2.21
N THR A 67 -21.69 -25.47 -2.62
CA THR A 67 -22.49 -24.37 -3.20
C THR A 67 -22.72 -23.24 -2.19
N ALA A 68 -23.08 -23.57 -0.95
CA ALA A 68 -23.27 -22.58 0.12
C ALA A 68 -21.96 -21.87 0.50
N VAL A 69 -20.86 -22.62 0.60
CA VAL A 69 -19.50 -22.08 0.82
C VAL A 69 -19.09 -21.14 -0.31
N THR A 70 -19.30 -21.55 -1.57
CA THR A 70 -18.98 -20.75 -2.76
C THR A 70 -19.76 -19.44 -2.77
N GLY A 71 -21.05 -19.48 -2.41
CA GLY A 71 -21.90 -18.28 -2.39
C GLY A 71 -21.45 -17.22 -1.40
N ILE A 72 -20.99 -17.62 -0.21
CA ILE A 72 -20.46 -16.70 0.80
C ILE A 72 -19.20 -16.00 0.28
N ILE A 73 -18.36 -16.70 -0.48
CA ILE A 73 -17.12 -16.13 -1.03
C ILE A 73 -17.44 -15.20 -2.20
N ALA A 74 -18.14 -15.69 -3.22
CA ALA A 74 -18.09 -15.06 -4.55
C ALA A 74 -19.46 -14.99 -5.27
N ALA A 75 -20.59 -15.10 -4.57
CA ALA A 75 -21.89 -14.85 -5.20
C ALA A 75 -21.93 -13.45 -5.83
N LYS A 76 -22.33 -13.36 -7.09
CA LYS A 76 -22.35 -12.10 -7.85
C LYS A 76 -23.52 -11.21 -7.41
N PRO A 77 -23.39 -9.87 -7.52
CA PRO A 77 -24.49 -8.95 -7.21
C PRO A 77 -25.77 -9.28 -7.98
N SER A 78 -26.89 -9.36 -7.28
CA SER A 78 -28.20 -9.66 -7.84
C SER A 78 -29.30 -9.09 -6.94
N ALA A 79 -30.40 -8.65 -7.54
CA ALA A 79 -31.55 -8.10 -6.81
C ALA A 79 -32.33 -9.15 -5.98
N ALA A 80 -32.08 -10.44 -6.21
CA ALA A 80 -32.82 -11.56 -5.62
C ALA A 80 -31.92 -12.64 -4.97
N ALA A 81 -30.60 -12.43 -4.91
CA ALA A 81 -29.63 -13.42 -4.48
C ALA A 81 -28.70 -12.90 -3.36
N PRO A 82 -28.10 -13.80 -2.58
CA PRO A 82 -27.01 -13.46 -1.67
C PRO A 82 -25.81 -12.87 -2.42
N LEU A 83 -25.03 -12.07 -1.70
CA LEU A 83 -23.83 -11.42 -2.20
C LEU A 83 -22.61 -12.00 -1.49
N GLY A 84 -21.59 -12.37 -2.26
CA GLY A 84 -20.33 -12.87 -1.71
C GLY A 84 -19.45 -11.76 -1.19
N VAL A 85 -18.63 -12.05 -0.18
CA VAL A 85 -17.64 -11.11 0.39
C VAL A 85 -16.66 -10.61 -0.68
N ALA A 86 -16.21 -11.49 -1.57
CA ALA A 86 -15.31 -11.19 -2.68
C ALA A 86 -16.00 -11.53 -4.01
N TYR A 87 -17.10 -10.83 -4.30
CA TYR A 87 -17.91 -11.07 -5.50
C TYR A 87 -17.17 -10.84 -6.82
N GLY A 88 -16.02 -10.18 -6.83
CA GLY A 88 -15.12 -10.02 -7.97
C GLY A 88 -14.22 -11.23 -8.23
N ALA A 89 -14.08 -12.15 -7.26
CA ALA A 89 -13.17 -13.29 -7.35
C ALA A 89 -13.67 -14.39 -8.31
N THR A 90 -12.73 -15.26 -8.68
CA THR A 90 -12.99 -16.48 -9.46
C THR A 90 -12.84 -17.71 -8.56
N THR A 91 -13.68 -18.72 -8.75
CA THR A 91 -13.74 -19.91 -7.87
C THR A 91 -13.60 -21.20 -8.65
N THR A 92 -12.81 -22.15 -8.16
CA THR A 92 -12.72 -23.53 -8.66
C THR A 92 -12.99 -24.51 -7.54
N ASN A 93 -13.86 -25.50 -7.77
CA ASN A 93 -14.24 -26.49 -6.76
C ASN A 93 -13.48 -27.82 -6.94
N PHE A 94 -13.02 -28.40 -5.83
CA PHE A 94 -12.39 -29.71 -5.75
C PHE A 94 -13.11 -30.56 -4.71
N GLN A 95 -13.38 -31.83 -5.04
CA GLN A 95 -14.00 -32.75 -4.12
C GLN A 95 -12.95 -33.43 -3.23
N VAL A 96 -13.03 -33.21 -1.92
CA VAL A 96 -12.22 -33.86 -0.87
C VAL A 96 -13.08 -34.59 0.16
N ILE A 97 -14.36 -34.25 0.27
CA ILE A 97 -15.33 -35.01 1.07
C ILE A 97 -15.95 -36.11 0.21
N GLY A 98 -16.03 -37.32 0.76
CA GLY A 98 -16.57 -38.49 0.07
C GLY A 98 -15.57 -39.27 -0.78
N ILE A 99 -14.31 -38.81 -0.87
CA ILE A 99 -13.22 -39.55 -1.50
C ILE A 99 -12.43 -40.37 -0.48
N ALA A 100 -11.59 -41.29 -0.96
CA ALA A 100 -10.70 -42.07 -0.09
C ALA A 100 -9.61 -41.19 0.55
N ASN A 101 -9.31 -41.40 1.84
CA ASN A 101 -8.29 -40.64 2.57
C ASN A 101 -6.91 -40.63 1.88
N ALA A 102 -6.54 -41.74 1.23
CA ALA A 102 -5.27 -41.86 0.50
C ALA A 102 -5.18 -40.90 -0.71
N SER A 103 -6.32 -40.41 -1.23
CA SER A 103 -6.38 -39.50 -2.37
C SER A 103 -6.41 -38.03 -1.96
N ILE A 104 -6.73 -37.70 -0.70
CA ILE A 104 -6.92 -36.32 -0.24
C ILE A 104 -5.65 -35.49 -0.44
N ALA A 105 -4.47 -36.04 -0.10
CA ALA A 105 -3.20 -35.33 -0.27
C ALA A 105 -2.92 -34.96 -1.74
N ALA A 106 -3.26 -35.84 -2.68
CA ALA A 106 -3.07 -35.57 -4.10
C ALA A 106 -4.03 -34.50 -4.63
N VAL A 107 -5.27 -34.46 -4.11
CA VAL A 107 -6.22 -33.38 -4.44
C VAL A 107 -5.73 -32.05 -3.86
N LEU A 108 -5.32 -32.02 -2.59
CA LEU A 108 -4.81 -30.83 -1.92
C LEU A 108 -3.52 -30.27 -2.54
N ALA A 109 -2.74 -31.07 -3.26
CA ALA A 109 -1.60 -30.55 -4.01
C ALA A 109 -2.00 -29.48 -5.06
N ASN A 110 -3.28 -29.43 -5.48
CA ASN A 110 -3.78 -28.36 -6.34
C ASN A 110 -3.89 -27.00 -5.63
N SER A 111 -3.82 -26.94 -4.29
CA SER A 111 -3.90 -25.68 -3.55
C SER A 111 -2.88 -24.65 -4.02
N ALA A 112 -1.67 -25.07 -4.38
CA ALA A 112 -0.59 -24.20 -4.85
C ALA A 112 -0.93 -23.42 -6.15
N GLN A 113 -1.99 -23.79 -6.87
CA GLN A 113 -2.44 -23.12 -8.09
C GLN A 113 -3.31 -21.88 -7.83
N PHE A 114 -3.74 -21.66 -6.59
CA PHE A 114 -4.68 -20.61 -6.21
C PHE A 114 -4.03 -19.54 -5.35
N ASP A 115 -4.63 -18.35 -5.36
CA ASP A 115 -4.22 -17.28 -4.45
C ASP A 115 -4.63 -17.60 -3.00
N VAL A 116 -5.86 -18.07 -2.86
CA VAL A 116 -6.43 -18.46 -1.57
C VAL A 116 -7.24 -19.75 -1.71
N THR A 117 -7.29 -20.55 -0.64
CA THR A 117 -8.13 -21.75 -0.59
C THR A 117 -9.08 -21.74 0.60
N ASN A 118 -10.29 -22.27 0.38
CA ASN A 118 -11.26 -22.54 1.42
C ASN A 118 -11.31 -24.03 1.72
N ASN A 119 -11.21 -24.36 3.02
CA ASN A 119 -11.28 -25.72 3.52
C ASN A 119 -12.29 -25.79 4.69
N SER A 120 -13.57 -25.77 4.36
CA SER A 120 -14.68 -25.84 5.34
C SER A 120 -14.98 -27.27 5.79
N TRP A 121 -13.95 -28.06 6.09
CA TRP A 121 -14.04 -29.49 6.38
C TRP A 121 -12.92 -29.95 7.33
N GLY A 122 -13.04 -31.17 7.86
CA GLY A 122 -12.06 -31.77 8.75
C GLY A 122 -12.52 -33.12 9.28
N TRP A 123 -11.88 -33.58 10.36
CA TRP A 123 -12.25 -34.82 11.06
C TRP A 123 -12.63 -34.54 12.50
N ASP A 124 -13.77 -35.10 12.93
CA ASP A 124 -14.24 -34.97 14.32
C ASP A 124 -13.45 -35.86 15.29
N ALA A 125 -12.80 -36.91 14.78
CA ALA A 125 -11.97 -37.81 15.58
C ALA A 125 -10.70 -37.09 16.07
N MET A 126 -10.60 -36.90 17.38
CA MET A 126 -9.49 -36.22 18.04
C MET A 126 -8.16 -36.97 17.83
N LEU A 127 -7.07 -36.24 17.58
CA LEU A 127 -5.73 -36.75 17.29
C LEU A 127 -5.65 -37.65 16.04
N TYR A 128 -6.69 -37.69 15.22
CA TYR A 128 -6.74 -38.54 14.02
C TYR A 128 -5.76 -38.08 12.95
N VAL A 129 -5.77 -36.78 12.64
CA VAL A 129 -4.76 -36.14 11.79
C VAL A 129 -3.56 -35.82 12.67
N ASN A 130 -2.55 -36.68 12.59
CA ASN A 130 -1.31 -36.57 13.37
C ASN A 130 -0.10 -36.53 12.43
N ARG A 131 0.59 -35.39 12.35
CA ARG A 131 1.74 -35.19 11.46
C ARG A 131 2.96 -36.05 11.79
N LEU A 132 3.03 -36.59 13.01
CA LEU A 132 4.07 -37.53 13.42
C LEU A 132 3.85 -38.93 12.82
N SER A 133 2.62 -39.23 12.38
CA SER A 133 2.29 -40.48 11.68
C SER A 133 2.72 -40.43 10.22
N SER A 134 3.30 -41.52 9.73
CA SER A 134 3.68 -41.66 8.31
C SER A 134 2.49 -41.50 7.35
N THR A 135 1.28 -41.84 7.78
CA THR A 135 0.06 -41.75 6.96
C THR A 135 -0.25 -40.31 6.54
N TRP A 136 0.03 -39.33 7.40
CA TRP A 136 -0.35 -37.93 7.17
C TRP A 136 0.80 -37.07 6.63
N LYS A 137 2.00 -37.62 6.44
CA LYS A 137 3.13 -36.88 5.86
C LYS A 137 2.82 -36.29 4.48
N PRO A 138 2.22 -37.02 3.52
CA PRO A 138 1.88 -36.44 2.21
C PRO A 138 0.86 -35.30 2.32
N PHE A 139 -0.06 -35.39 3.28
CA PHE A 139 -1.07 -34.36 3.54
C PHE A 139 -0.42 -33.06 4.05
N ALA A 140 0.43 -33.17 5.07
CA ALA A 140 1.17 -32.02 5.60
C ALA A 140 2.10 -31.39 4.56
N ALA A 141 2.76 -32.21 3.74
CA ALA A 141 3.62 -31.73 2.65
C ALA A 141 2.84 -30.93 1.58
N ALA A 142 1.60 -31.31 1.28
CA ALA A 142 0.77 -30.55 0.33
C ALA A 142 0.43 -29.14 0.87
N ILE A 143 0.14 -29.03 2.17
CA ILE A 143 -0.12 -27.74 2.84
C ILE A 143 1.13 -26.86 2.82
N GLU A 144 2.28 -27.42 3.19
CA GLU A 144 3.58 -26.72 3.18
C GLU A 144 3.96 -26.27 1.77
N THR A 145 3.84 -27.15 0.77
CA THR A 145 4.15 -26.83 -0.63
C THR A 145 3.30 -25.66 -1.14
N ALA A 146 2.01 -25.60 -0.80
CA ALA A 146 1.14 -24.50 -1.21
C ALA A 146 1.57 -23.16 -0.57
N ALA A 147 1.98 -23.16 0.69
CA ALA A 147 2.50 -21.97 1.37
C ALA A 147 3.89 -21.54 0.83
N GLU A 148 4.72 -22.49 0.40
CA GLU A 148 6.06 -22.21 -0.13
C GLU A 148 6.05 -21.74 -1.59
N THR A 149 5.25 -22.39 -2.45
CA THR A 149 5.40 -22.27 -3.92
C THR A 149 4.25 -21.53 -4.57
N GLY A 150 3.08 -21.45 -3.90
CA GLY A 150 1.92 -20.76 -4.43
C GLY A 150 2.22 -19.30 -4.77
N ARG A 151 1.51 -18.75 -5.74
CA ARG A 151 1.59 -17.32 -6.11
C ARG A 151 3.03 -16.84 -6.40
N GLY A 152 3.83 -17.68 -7.05
CA GLY A 152 5.22 -17.36 -7.40
C GLY A 152 6.17 -17.26 -6.19
N GLY A 153 5.85 -17.93 -5.08
CA GLY A 153 6.64 -17.92 -3.85
C GLY A 153 6.11 -16.98 -2.76
N LEU A 154 5.06 -16.19 -3.04
CA LEU A 154 4.34 -15.44 -2.00
C LEU A 154 3.54 -16.38 -1.08
N GLY A 155 3.18 -17.56 -1.58
CA GLY A 155 2.44 -18.60 -0.86
C GLY A 155 0.94 -18.48 -1.01
N THR A 156 0.28 -19.60 -1.32
CA THR A 156 -1.18 -19.70 -1.28
C THR A 156 -1.66 -19.55 0.16
N THR A 157 -2.60 -18.64 0.39
CA THR A 157 -3.23 -18.51 1.71
C THR A 157 -4.27 -19.61 1.89
N GLN A 158 -4.18 -20.39 2.97
CA GLN A 158 -5.05 -21.54 3.21
C GLN A 158 -5.94 -21.30 4.42
N VAL A 159 -7.26 -21.29 4.24
CA VAL A 159 -8.24 -21.00 5.31
C VAL A 159 -8.99 -22.27 5.67
N VAL A 160 -9.00 -22.63 6.95
CA VAL A 160 -9.50 -23.92 7.46
C VAL A 160 -10.50 -23.71 8.60
N ALA A 161 -11.59 -24.46 8.57
CA ALA A 161 -12.57 -24.47 9.66
C ALA A 161 -12.02 -25.11 10.93
N ALA A 162 -12.19 -24.47 12.09
CA ALA A 162 -11.76 -25.02 13.38
C ALA A 162 -12.55 -26.25 13.84
N GLY A 163 -13.77 -26.42 13.32
CA GLY A 163 -14.66 -27.56 13.59
C GLY A 163 -15.82 -27.27 14.55
N ASN A 164 -16.77 -28.20 14.59
CA ASN A 164 -18.12 -28.01 15.15
C ASN A 164 -18.43 -28.91 16.36
N SER A 165 -17.43 -29.48 17.02
CA SER A 165 -17.60 -30.54 18.04
C SER A 165 -17.30 -30.07 19.47
N ARG A 166 -17.49 -28.78 19.78
CA ARG A 166 -17.21 -28.18 21.10
C ARG A 166 -17.88 -28.95 22.23
N ALA A 167 -19.15 -29.32 22.07
CA ALA A 167 -19.94 -30.04 23.06
C ALA A 167 -19.41 -31.45 23.35
N ALA A 168 -18.76 -32.08 22.36
CA ALA A 168 -18.06 -33.36 22.54
C ALA A 168 -16.67 -33.20 23.21
N GLY A 169 -16.30 -31.97 23.57
CA GLY A 169 -15.01 -31.68 24.20
C GLY A 169 -13.86 -31.59 23.20
N ASN A 170 -14.13 -31.33 21.91
CA ASN A 170 -13.07 -31.15 20.91
C ASN A 170 -12.41 -29.77 21.01
N ASP A 171 -11.27 -29.62 20.33
CA ASP A 171 -10.42 -28.44 20.31
C ASP A 171 -9.68 -28.37 18.96
N ALA A 172 -9.50 -27.19 18.39
CA ALA A 172 -8.78 -26.99 17.13
C ALA A 172 -7.35 -27.54 17.19
N ASN A 173 -6.75 -27.58 18.39
CA ASN A 173 -5.42 -28.13 18.64
C ASN A 173 -5.38 -29.67 18.73
N LEU A 174 -6.49 -30.38 18.50
CA LEU A 174 -6.55 -31.84 18.44
C LEU A 174 -6.57 -32.38 17.00
N SER A 175 -6.23 -31.53 16.02
CA SER A 175 -6.08 -31.91 14.61
C SER A 175 -4.89 -31.18 13.99
N ASN A 176 -3.93 -31.91 13.41
CA ASN A 176 -2.83 -31.32 12.64
C ASN A 176 -3.22 -30.82 11.25
N PHE A 177 -4.52 -30.71 10.95
CA PHE A 177 -5.01 -29.90 9.85
C PHE A 177 -5.34 -28.48 10.33
N ALA A 178 -6.20 -28.36 11.35
CA ALA A 178 -6.62 -27.07 11.87
C ALA A 178 -5.51 -26.32 12.62
N ASN A 179 -4.54 -27.02 13.19
CA ASN A 179 -3.47 -26.40 13.95
C ASN A 179 -2.14 -26.23 13.18
N ASP A 180 -2.13 -26.50 11.88
CA ASP A 180 -0.95 -26.31 11.05
C ASP A 180 -0.59 -24.82 10.95
N ARG A 181 0.68 -24.48 11.21
CA ARG A 181 1.13 -23.07 11.18
C ARG A 181 0.97 -22.39 9.82
N HIS A 182 0.77 -23.12 8.72
CA HIS A 182 0.57 -22.52 7.40
C HIS A 182 -0.89 -22.15 7.12
N VAL A 183 -1.84 -22.62 7.94
CA VAL A 183 -3.28 -22.40 7.71
C VAL A 183 -3.86 -21.38 8.67
N ILE A 184 -4.89 -20.66 8.22
CA ILE A 184 -5.70 -19.76 9.02
C ILE A 184 -6.88 -20.57 9.59
N ALA A 185 -6.81 -20.92 10.86
CA ALA A 185 -7.90 -21.62 11.54
C ALA A 185 -9.00 -20.64 11.99
N VAL A 186 -10.23 -20.90 11.57
CA VAL A 186 -11.37 -19.98 11.73
C VAL A 186 -12.41 -20.52 12.72
N GLY A 187 -12.67 -19.75 13.78
CA GLY A 187 -13.77 -19.98 14.73
C GLY A 187 -15.08 -19.28 14.32
N ALA A 188 -16.14 -19.51 15.09
CA ALA A 188 -17.47 -18.96 14.78
C ALA A 188 -18.10 -18.23 15.98
N VAL A 189 -18.70 -17.07 15.70
CA VAL A 189 -19.50 -16.28 16.65
C VAL A 189 -20.93 -16.14 16.16
N THR A 190 -21.88 -15.93 17.07
CA THR A 190 -23.28 -15.72 16.72
C THR A 190 -23.57 -14.25 16.39
N SER A 191 -24.76 -13.96 15.87
CA SER A 191 -25.26 -12.59 15.61
C SER A 191 -25.33 -11.69 16.86
N GLU A 192 -25.17 -12.23 18.05
CA GLU A 192 -25.20 -11.50 19.33
C GLU A 192 -23.80 -11.31 19.93
N GLY A 193 -22.73 -11.62 19.19
CA GLY A 193 -21.36 -11.50 19.69
C GLY A 193 -20.96 -12.58 20.68
N GLN A 194 -21.68 -13.71 20.71
CA GLN A 194 -21.35 -14.84 21.58
C GLN A 194 -20.57 -15.91 20.82
N VAL A 195 -19.79 -16.72 21.54
CA VAL A 195 -19.16 -17.91 20.95
C VAL A 195 -20.24 -18.88 20.50
N ALA A 196 -20.23 -19.31 19.24
CA ALA A 196 -21.21 -20.28 18.77
C ALA A 196 -21.04 -21.61 19.53
N TYR A 197 -22.15 -22.21 19.96
CA TYR A 197 -22.14 -23.37 20.88
C TYR A 197 -21.39 -24.60 20.33
N TYR A 198 -21.22 -24.68 19.01
CA TYR A 198 -20.49 -25.75 18.32
C TYR A 198 -19.02 -25.42 18.07
N SER A 199 -18.61 -24.14 18.09
CA SER A 199 -17.27 -23.70 17.66
C SER A 199 -16.18 -24.28 18.55
N ASN A 200 -15.32 -25.11 17.97
CA ASN A 200 -14.17 -25.66 18.68
C ASN A 200 -13.26 -24.52 19.18
N PRO A 201 -12.89 -24.48 20.47
CA PRO A 201 -11.87 -23.57 20.97
C PRO A 201 -10.48 -24.08 20.59
N GLY A 202 -9.43 -23.28 20.79
CA GLY A 202 -8.05 -23.71 20.74
C GLY A 202 -7.07 -22.56 20.54
N ALA A 203 -5.83 -22.72 21.02
CA ALA A 203 -4.76 -21.74 20.78
C ALA A 203 -4.32 -21.67 19.30
N ALA A 204 -4.76 -22.64 18.50
CA ALA A 204 -4.56 -22.70 17.06
C ALA A 204 -5.43 -21.72 16.25
N LEU A 205 -6.53 -21.21 16.84
CA LEU A 205 -7.37 -20.21 16.17
C LEU A 205 -6.55 -18.97 15.82
N LEU A 206 -6.73 -18.43 14.62
CA LEU A 206 -6.18 -17.12 14.27
C LEU A 206 -7.24 -16.03 14.41
N VAL A 207 -8.41 -16.25 13.83
CA VAL A 207 -9.54 -15.31 13.81
C VAL A 207 -10.87 -16.08 13.80
N SER A 208 -11.97 -15.36 13.92
CA SER A 208 -13.34 -15.86 13.78
C SER A 208 -14.13 -15.03 12.78
N ALA A 209 -15.28 -15.54 12.38
CA ALA A 209 -16.29 -14.77 11.65
C ALA A 209 -17.71 -15.12 12.12
N PRO A 210 -18.73 -14.30 11.82
CA PRO A 210 -20.11 -14.57 12.19
C PRO A 210 -20.64 -15.86 11.55
N SER A 211 -21.54 -16.55 12.25
CA SER A 211 -22.19 -17.78 11.79
C SER A 211 -23.53 -17.99 12.51
N SER A 212 -24.15 -19.16 12.31
CA SER A 212 -25.38 -19.57 12.98
C SER A 212 -25.18 -19.90 14.47
N GLY A 213 -26.26 -20.26 15.16
CA GLY A 213 -26.25 -20.71 16.56
C GLY A 213 -26.80 -19.69 17.55
N GLY A 214 -27.05 -18.47 17.08
CA GLY A 214 -27.87 -17.45 17.73
C GLY A 214 -29.25 -17.34 17.09
N ILE A 215 -29.74 -16.11 16.95
CA ILE A 215 -31.06 -15.83 16.34
C ILE A 215 -31.04 -15.79 14.80
N ARG A 216 -29.85 -15.76 14.18
CA ARG A 216 -29.67 -15.68 12.71
C ARG A 216 -28.70 -16.75 12.20
N GLY A 217 -28.92 -17.21 10.96
CA GLY A 217 -27.95 -17.94 10.15
C GLY A 217 -27.28 -17.05 9.10
N ILE A 218 -26.49 -17.67 8.22
CA ILE A 218 -25.85 -17.00 7.08
C ILE A 218 -26.66 -17.25 5.81
N THR A 219 -26.96 -16.16 5.11
CA THR A 219 -27.66 -16.21 3.82
C THR A 219 -26.69 -16.45 2.69
N THR A 220 -26.86 -17.52 1.92
CA THR A 220 -25.97 -17.90 0.81
C THR A 220 -26.68 -18.72 -0.26
N THR A 221 -26.01 -18.94 -1.41
CA THR A 221 -26.54 -19.71 -2.53
C THR A 221 -26.75 -21.16 -2.14
N ASP A 222 -27.72 -21.80 -2.77
CA ASP A 222 -28.07 -23.21 -2.53
C ASP A 222 -28.24 -23.93 -3.88
N LEU A 223 -28.20 -25.26 -3.85
CA LEU A 223 -28.58 -26.04 -5.03
C LEU A 223 -30.08 -25.92 -5.30
N ALA A 224 -30.45 -25.91 -6.58
CA ALA A 224 -31.83 -25.71 -6.97
C ALA A 224 -32.78 -26.84 -6.51
N GLY A 225 -33.95 -26.45 -6.02
CA GLY A 225 -35.01 -27.37 -5.61
C GLY A 225 -34.61 -28.28 -4.44
N SER A 226 -35.05 -29.55 -4.46
CA SER A 226 -34.86 -30.48 -3.32
C SER A 226 -33.43 -31.00 -3.14
N ALA A 227 -32.49 -30.61 -4.01
CA ALA A 227 -31.08 -30.95 -3.85
C ALA A 227 -30.38 -30.06 -2.80
N GLY A 228 -30.96 -28.89 -2.49
CA GLY A 228 -30.42 -27.91 -1.56
C GLY A 228 -30.74 -28.17 -0.07
N TYR A 229 -30.41 -27.17 0.75
CA TYR A 229 -30.85 -27.03 2.13
C TYR A 229 -32.29 -26.51 2.23
N SER A 230 -32.73 -25.70 1.28
CA SER A 230 -34.10 -25.19 1.19
C SER A 230 -34.80 -25.64 -0.10
N SER A 231 -36.08 -25.31 -0.26
CA SER A 231 -36.80 -25.51 -1.52
C SER A 231 -36.50 -24.44 -2.58
N THR A 232 -35.64 -23.48 -2.26
CA THR A 232 -35.22 -22.36 -3.12
C THR A 232 -33.72 -22.41 -3.38
N ASP A 233 -33.24 -21.62 -4.33
CA ASP A 233 -31.82 -21.56 -4.72
C ASP A 233 -30.96 -20.73 -3.73
N VAL A 234 -31.51 -20.42 -2.55
CA VAL A 234 -30.91 -19.65 -1.47
C VAL A 234 -31.26 -20.31 -0.14
N THR A 235 -30.34 -20.29 0.82
CA THR A 235 -30.61 -20.67 2.21
C THR A 235 -30.24 -19.53 3.14
N ASP A 236 -31.03 -19.29 4.19
CA ASP A 236 -30.80 -18.28 5.23
C ASP A 236 -30.42 -18.91 6.59
N GLN A 237 -30.25 -20.24 6.62
CA GLN A 237 -29.93 -21.02 7.83
C GLN A 237 -28.54 -21.67 7.78
N PHE A 238 -27.72 -21.37 6.77
CA PHE A 238 -26.38 -21.97 6.68
C PHE A 238 -25.51 -21.54 7.87
N GLY A 239 -24.61 -22.42 8.31
CA GLY A 239 -23.95 -22.27 9.60
C GLY A 239 -22.79 -23.22 9.86
N GLY A 240 -22.37 -23.29 11.12
CA GLY A 240 -21.14 -23.98 11.50
C GLY A 240 -19.92 -23.09 11.30
N THR A 241 -18.74 -23.55 11.71
CA THR A 241 -17.46 -22.92 11.29
C THR A 241 -17.32 -22.91 9.76
N SER A 242 -18.07 -23.77 9.06
CA SER A 242 -18.19 -23.80 7.60
C SER A 242 -18.86 -22.56 6.98
N ALA A 243 -19.60 -21.76 7.74
CA ALA A 243 -20.10 -20.46 7.26
C ALA A 243 -19.16 -19.29 7.63
N ALA A 244 -18.37 -19.45 8.69
CA ALA A 244 -17.37 -18.47 9.11
C ALA A 244 -16.10 -18.49 8.22
N THR A 245 -15.59 -19.68 7.92
CA THR A 245 -14.38 -19.90 7.10
C THR A 245 -14.44 -19.24 5.71
N PRO A 246 -15.54 -19.36 4.92
CA PRO A 246 -15.65 -18.67 3.63
C PRO A 246 -15.74 -17.15 3.73
N GLN A 247 -16.25 -16.59 4.83
CA GLN A 247 -16.19 -15.13 5.03
C GLN A 247 -14.74 -14.66 5.16
N VAL A 248 -13.93 -15.34 5.98
CA VAL A 248 -12.49 -15.04 6.11
C VAL A 248 -11.76 -15.27 4.79
N THR A 249 -12.13 -16.31 4.02
CA THR A 249 -11.58 -16.53 2.67
C THR A 249 -11.86 -15.36 1.74
N GLY A 250 -13.08 -14.82 1.78
CA GLY A 250 -13.44 -13.63 1.04
C GLY A 250 -12.64 -12.41 1.47
N VAL A 251 -12.47 -12.16 2.78
CA VAL A 251 -11.64 -11.04 3.28
C VAL A 251 -10.20 -11.16 2.79
N VAL A 252 -9.61 -12.36 2.81
CA VAL A 252 -8.28 -12.60 2.22
C VAL A 252 -8.26 -12.24 0.75
N ALA A 253 -9.28 -12.62 -0.03
CA ALA A 253 -9.35 -12.26 -1.43
C ALA A 253 -9.47 -10.73 -1.64
N LEU A 254 -10.18 -10.01 -0.77
CA LEU A 254 -10.20 -8.54 -0.80
C LEU A 254 -8.81 -7.95 -0.51
N MET A 255 -8.09 -8.48 0.47
CA MET A 255 -6.72 -8.04 0.78
C MET A 255 -5.75 -8.26 -0.39
N LEU A 256 -5.86 -9.40 -1.09
CA LEU A 256 -4.99 -9.74 -2.22
C LEU A 256 -5.34 -8.97 -3.50
N ASP A 257 -6.59 -8.52 -3.67
CA ASP A 257 -6.99 -7.56 -4.69
C ASP A 257 -6.31 -6.20 -4.43
N ALA A 258 -6.41 -5.71 -3.19
CA ALA A 258 -5.81 -4.44 -2.77
C ALA A 258 -4.28 -4.45 -2.81
N ASN A 259 -3.64 -5.56 -2.41
CA ASN A 259 -2.20 -5.73 -2.49
C ASN A 259 -1.81 -7.16 -2.89
N PRO A 260 -1.54 -7.42 -4.19
CA PRO A 260 -1.16 -8.75 -4.66
C PRO A 260 0.24 -9.18 -4.23
N LEU A 261 1.03 -8.33 -3.57
CA LEU A 261 2.39 -8.65 -3.15
C LEU A 261 2.49 -9.21 -1.72
N LEU A 262 1.38 -9.27 -0.99
CA LEU A 262 1.37 -9.86 0.34
C LEU A 262 1.80 -11.33 0.28
N GLY A 263 2.75 -11.72 1.12
CA GLY A 263 3.02 -13.11 1.40
C GLY A 263 1.99 -13.70 2.37
N TRP A 264 1.90 -15.04 2.42
CA TRP A 264 0.92 -15.72 3.27
C TRP A 264 1.05 -15.38 4.76
N ARG A 265 2.25 -15.03 5.24
CA ARG A 265 2.51 -14.59 6.63
C ARG A 265 2.04 -13.15 6.87
N ASP A 266 2.17 -12.27 5.87
CA ASP A 266 1.64 -10.90 5.95
C ASP A 266 0.12 -10.93 6.11
N VAL A 267 -0.57 -11.75 5.32
CA VAL A 267 -2.04 -11.91 5.38
C VAL A 267 -2.49 -12.33 6.79
N ARG A 268 -1.81 -13.30 7.40
CA ARG A 268 -2.11 -13.74 8.77
C ARG A 268 -1.94 -12.61 9.79
N THR A 269 -0.85 -11.85 9.66
CA THR A 269 -0.52 -10.76 10.57
C THR A 269 -1.52 -9.62 10.46
N ILE A 270 -1.88 -9.22 9.25
CA ILE A 270 -2.89 -8.19 9.00
C ILE A 270 -4.24 -8.61 9.60
N LEU A 271 -4.71 -9.84 9.30
CA LEU A 271 -5.97 -10.34 9.88
C LEU A 271 -5.98 -10.32 11.40
N ALA A 272 -4.86 -10.67 12.05
CA ALA A 272 -4.73 -10.63 13.49
C ALA A 272 -4.73 -9.20 14.05
N MET A 273 -4.05 -8.27 13.39
CA MET A 273 -3.96 -6.86 13.79
C MET A 273 -5.27 -6.10 13.60
N THR A 274 -6.12 -6.51 12.66
CA THR A 274 -7.36 -5.81 12.34
C THR A 274 -8.62 -6.46 12.92
N ALA A 275 -8.53 -7.70 13.41
CA ALA A 275 -9.66 -8.38 14.04
C ALA A 275 -10.10 -7.73 15.37
N GLU A 276 -11.40 -7.78 15.64
CA GLU A 276 -12.01 -7.21 16.83
C GLU A 276 -12.61 -8.26 17.75
N GLN A 277 -12.31 -8.16 19.05
CA GLN A 277 -12.84 -9.07 20.05
C GLN A 277 -14.30 -8.71 20.40
N PRO A 278 -15.26 -9.64 20.24
CA PRO A 278 -16.62 -9.42 20.73
C PRO A 278 -16.66 -9.18 22.25
N GLY A 279 -17.60 -8.35 22.69
CA GLY A 279 -17.79 -8.05 24.11
C GLY A 279 -18.11 -9.30 24.95
N GLY A 280 -17.53 -9.40 26.14
CA GLY A 280 -17.79 -10.49 27.09
C GLY A 280 -16.99 -11.77 26.87
N ILE A 281 -16.18 -11.86 25.81
CA ILE A 281 -15.27 -12.98 25.59
C ILE A 281 -13.95 -12.73 26.33
N GLY A 282 -13.52 -13.71 27.13
CA GLY A 282 -12.28 -13.63 27.89
C GLY A 282 -11.05 -13.63 26.97
N THR A 283 -10.11 -12.73 27.22
CA THR A 283 -8.88 -12.59 26.42
C THR A 283 -7.64 -12.54 27.32
N VAL A 284 -6.50 -12.94 26.77
CA VAL A 284 -5.17 -12.65 27.29
C VAL A 284 -4.54 -11.58 26.41
N THR A 285 -3.86 -10.61 27.03
CA THR A 285 -3.05 -9.63 26.29
C THR A 285 -1.62 -10.14 26.25
N ASN A 286 -1.06 -10.27 25.05
CA ASN A 286 0.31 -10.71 24.85
C ASN A 286 1.31 -9.57 25.13
N ALA A 287 2.61 -9.85 25.05
CA ALA A 287 3.66 -8.88 25.35
C ALA A 287 4.18 -8.12 24.11
N GLY A 288 3.46 -8.16 22.99
CA GLY A 288 3.81 -7.38 21.80
C GLY A 288 3.71 -5.87 22.07
N THR A 289 4.30 -5.07 21.19
CA THR A 289 4.39 -3.60 21.36
C THR A 289 3.85 -2.79 20.19
N HIS A 290 3.64 -3.44 19.04
CA HIS A 290 3.40 -2.77 17.75
C HIS A 290 1.92 -2.67 17.37
N TRP A 291 0.98 -3.05 18.25
CA TRP A 291 -0.45 -2.99 17.98
C TRP A 291 -1.17 -2.05 18.96
N ASN A 292 -1.75 -0.97 18.45
CA ASN A 292 -2.53 -0.01 19.23
C ASN A 292 -1.78 0.46 20.50
N GLY A 293 -0.46 0.68 20.37
CA GLY A 293 0.44 1.08 21.46
C GLY A 293 0.75 0.00 22.51
N GLY A 294 0.58 -1.29 22.19
CA GLY A 294 0.92 -2.39 23.10
C GLY A 294 0.63 -3.79 22.53
N GLY A 295 0.33 -4.73 23.43
CA GLY A 295 0.09 -6.13 23.08
C GLY A 295 -1.30 -6.40 22.53
N MET A 296 -1.44 -7.44 21.72
CA MET A 296 -2.70 -7.87 21.14
C MET A 296 -3.51 -8.72 22.11
N ARG A 297 -4.84 -8.67 21.97
CA ARG A 297 -5.78 -9.48 22.75
C ARG A 297 -6.10 -10.78 22.01
N PHE A 298 -5.83 -11.92 22.65
CA PHE A 298 -6.07 -13.25 22.09
C PHE A 298 -7.04 -14.05 22.96
N SER A 299 -7.88 -14.87 22.35
CA SER A 299 -8.79 -15.80 23.03
C SER A 299 -8.72 -17.18 22.38
N ASN A 300 -8.77 -18.23 23.19
CA ASN A 300 -8.94 -19.59 22.68
C ASN A 300 -10.33 -19.81 22.06
N ASP A 301 -11.30 -18.90 22.21
CA ASP A 301 -12.63 -19.03 21.61
C ASP A 301 -12.77 -18.26 20.28
N THR A 302 -11.95 -17.24 20.04
CA THR A 302 -12.08 -16.33 18.89
C THR A 302 -10.77 -16.00 18.19
N GLY A 303 -9.64 -16.56 18.62
CA GLY A 303 -8.32 -16.11 18.17
C GLY A 303 -8.10 -14.64 18.53
N TYR A 304 -7.67 -13.84 17.56
CA TYR A 304 -7.54 -12.39 17.69
C TYR A 304 -8.87 -11.62 17.63
N GLY A 305 -9.96 -12.26 17.21
CA GLY A 305 -11.28 -11.66 17.14
C GLY A 305 -12.03 -12.01 15.87
N VAL A 306 -13.15 -11.33 15.66
CA VAL A 306 -13.90 -11.34 14.39
C VAL A 306 -13.16 -10.50 13.36
N VAL A 307 -12.99 -11.01 12.13
CA VAL A 307 -12.34 -10.25 11.05
C VAL A 307 -13.10 -8.96 10.72
N ASP A 308 -12.36 -7.87 10.49
CA ASP A 308 -12.86 -6.62 9.91
C ASP A 308 -12.23 -6.48 8.51
N ALA A 309 -13.06 -6.59 7.48
CA ALA A 309 -12.66 -6.60 6.08
C ALA A 309 -12.12 -5.24 5.64
N ARG A 310 -12.77 -4.14 6.04
CA ARG A 310 -12.33 -2.79 5.70
C ARG A 310 -10.97 -2.51 6.34
N ALA A 311 -10.83 -2.74 7.66
CA ALA A 311 -9.56 -2.54 8.35
C ALA A 311 -8.44 -3.40 7.73
N ALA A 312 -8.73 -4.67 7.39
CA ALA A 312 -7.77 -5.56 6.76
C ALA A 312 -7.33 -5.08 5.37
N VAL A 313 -8.26 -4.62 4.53
CA VAL A 313 -7.96 -4.05 3.20
C VAL A 313 -7.14 -2.78 3.33
N ARG A 314 -7.52 -1.86 4.23
CA ARG A 314 -6.80 -0.60 4.45
C ARG A 314 -5.37 -0.81 4.95
N LEU A 315 -5.17 -1.76 5.86
CA LEU A 315 -3.83 -2.11 6.29
C LEU A 315 -3.03 -2.80 5.18
N ALA A 316 -3.67 -3.64 4.34
CA ALA A 316 -3.03 -4.29 3.20
C ALA A 316 -2.50 -3.31 2.15
N GLU A 317 -3.20 -2.21 1.86
CA GLU A 317 -2.80 -1.20 0.89
C GLU A 317 -1.49 -0.50 1.27
N THR A 318 -1.25 -0.36 2.58
CA THR A 318 -0.08 0.35 3.13
C THR A 318 1.00 -0.61 3.63
N TRP A 319 0.78 -1.92 3.49
CA TRP A 319 1.73 -2.95 3.92
C TRP A 319 2.89 -3.09 2.93
N THR A 320 4.11 -2.93 3.43
CA THR A 320 5.34 -2.94 2.62
C THR A 320 6.17 -4.20 2.78
N ALA A 321 5.98 -4.95 3.86
CA ALA A 321 6.65 -6.23 4.06
C ALA A 321 6.15 -7.29 3.06
N GLN A 322 7.04 -8.25 2.77
CA GLN A 322 6.78 -9.43 1.94
C GLN A 322 7.24 -10.68 2.68
N SER A 323 6.47 -11.09 3.69
CA SER A 323 6.77 -12.21 4.58
C SER A 323 6.26 -13.52 3.96
N THR A 324 7.20 -14.37 3.55
CA THR A 324 6.96 -15.63 2.83
C THR A 324 7.65 -16.79 3.55
N SER A 325 7.54 -18.02 3.03
CA SER A 325 8.32 -19.15 3.58
C SER A 325 9.83 -18.97 3.36
N ALA A 326 10.24 -18.22 2.32
CA ALA A 326 11.65 -18.05 1.97
C ALA A 326 12.44 -17.19 2.98
N ASN A 327 11.76 -16.32 3.71
CA ASN A 327 12.35 -15.44 4.74
C ASN A 327 11.77 -15.70 6.14
N GLU A 328 11.22 -16.90 6.39
CA GLU A 328 10.76 -17.32 7.71
C GLU A 328 11.93 -17.73 8.61
N VAL A 329 12.07 -17.07 9.75
CA VAL A 329 13.00 -17.47 10.80
C VAL A 329 12.37 -18.60 11.61
N ASN A 330 13.08 -19.73 11.66
CA ASN A 330 12.64 -20.96 12.32
C ASN A 330 13.62 -21.37 13.42
N ILE A 331 13.21 -21.33 14.69
CA ILE A 331 14.04 -21.74 15.83
C ILE A 331 13.48 -23.02 16.44
N ASN A 332 14.30 -24.06 16.53
CA ASN A 332 13.94 -25.35 17.12
C ASN A 332 14.82 -25.64 18.34
N VAL A 333 14.19 -25.85 19.50
CA VAL A 333 14.86 -26.20 20.75
C VAL A 333 14.11 -27.34 21.43
N ALA A 334 14.85 -28.31 21.97
CA ALA A 334 14.27 -29.50 22.59
C ALA A 334 14.72 -29.67 24.04
N ALA A 335 13.83 -30.21 24.85
CA ALA A 335 14.09 -30.61 26.22
C ALA A 335 13.74 -32.09 26.37
N ALA A 336 14.75 -32.90 26.68
CA ALA A 336 14.60 -34.33 26.93
C ALA A 336 14.56 -34.62 28.43
N GLY A 337 13.88 -35.70 28.81
CA GLY A 337 13.85 -36.20 30.18
C GLY A 337 12.52 -36.85 30.50
N THR A 338 12.56 -38.11 30.94
CA THR A 338 11.33 -38.84 31.28
C THR A 338 10.73 -38.30 32.57
N GLN A 339 9.49 -37.81 32.48
CA GLN A 339 8.70 -37.33 33.62
C GLN A 339 7.37 -38.07 33.66
N THR A 340 7.01 -38.57 34.84
CA THR A 340 5.71 -39.18 35.09
C THR A 340 4.75 -38.12 35.61
N LEU A 341 3.63 -37.94 34.92
CA LEU A 341 2.52 -37.11 35.38
C LEU A 341 1.52 -38.02 36.12
N SER A 342 1.20 -37.64 37.35
CA SER A 342 0.30 -38.37 38.25
C SER A 342 -0.71 -37.41 38.88
N ALA A 343 -1.87 -37.92 39.28
CA ALA A 343 -3.04 -37.11 39.58
C ALA A 343 -2.74 -35.90 40.49
N SER A 344 -3.31 -34.74 40.11
CA SER A 344 -3.11 -33.45 40.80
C SER A 344 -1.67 -32.93 40.84
N ARG A 345 -0.80 -33.36 39.91
CA ARG A 345 0.55 -32.82 39.74
C ARG A 345 0.71 -32.03 38.45
N SER A 346 1.85 -31.38 38.33
CA SER A 346 2.34 -30.77 37.10
C SER A 346 3.79 -31.17 36.85
N ILE A 347 4.13 -31.35 35.58
CA ILE A 347 5.50 -31.49 35.08
C ILE A 347 5.86 -30.25 34.25
N SER A 348 7.15 -30.03 34.02
CA SER A 348 7.59 -28.89 33.21
C SER A 348 8.85 -29.20 32.39
N TYR A 349 8.92 -28.61 31.21
CA TYR A 349 10.10 -28.56 30.35
C TYR A 349 10.47 -27.10 30.11
N THR A 350 11.76 -26.79 30.14
CA THR A 350 12.26 -25.43 29.88
C THR A 350 13.12 -25.42 28.63
N PHE A 351 13.05 -24.32 27.88
CA PHE A 351 13.79 -24.13 26.65
C PHE A 351 14.51 -22.78 26.70
N ASN A 352 15.78 -22.74 26.32
CA ASN A 352 16.55 -21.51 26.25
C ASN A 352 16.71 -21.07 24.80
N VAL A 353 16.07 -19.96 24.43
CA VAL A 353 16.14 -19.37 23.09
C VAL A 353 17.10 -18.20 23.12
N ALA A 354 18.23 -18.33 22.42
CA ALA A 354 19.28 -17.31 22.39
C ALA A 354 19.20 -16.38 21.17
N GLN A 355 18.63 -16.86 20.06
CA GLN A 355 18.46 -16.09 18.84
C GLN A 355 17.21 -15.21 18.94
N ALA A 356 17.34 -13.94 18.55
CA ALA A 356 16.22 -13.02 18.47
C ALA A 356 15.26 -13.41 17.34
N ILE A 357 13.96 -13.28 17.62
CA ILE A 357 12.87 -13.55 16.69
C ILE A 357 11.70 -12.65 17.09
N ALA A 358 11.05 -12.02 16.09
CA ALA A 358 9.74 -11.43 16.25
C ALA A 358 8.70 -12.52 15.94
N LEU A 359 7.98 -12.96 16.97
CA LEU A 359 7.15 -14.16 16.90
C LEU A 359 5.91 -13.94 16.02
N GLU A 360 5.58 -14.98 15.27
CA GLU A 360 4.30 -15.11 14.56
C GLU A 360 3.49 -16.30 15.06
N SER A 361 4.16 -17.44 15.30
CA SER A 361 3.54 -18.62 15.89
C SER A 361 4.54 -19.47 16.67
N ALA A 362 4.02 -20.34 17.54
CA ALA A 362 4.81 -21.32 18.27
C ALA A 362 4.16 -22.70 18.19
N GLU A 363 4.98 -23.75 18.03
CA GLU A 363 4.56 -25.14 18.08
C GLU A 363 5.27 -25.91 19.21
N ILE A 364 4.55 -26.81 19.87
CA ILE A 364 5.07 -27.75 20.87
C ILE A 364 4.80 -29.17 20.40
N THR A 365 5.86 -29.91 20.11
CA THR A 365 5.79 -31.36 19.92
C THR A 365 6.06 -32.05 21.25
N LEU A 366 5.01 -32.57 21.89
CA LEU A 366 5.10 -33.28 23.17
C LEU A 366 5.20 -34.79 22.92
N THR A 367 6.26 -35.43 23.41
CA THR A 367 6.47 -36.87 23.23
C THR A 367 6.18 -37.64 24.51
N GLY A 368 5.44 -38.74 24.37
CA GLY A 368 4.99 -39.55 25.51
C GLY A 368 3.62 -40.14 25.29
N SER A 369 3.05 -40.70 26.37
CA SER A 369 1.72 -41.29 26.36
C SER A 369 0.92 -40.89 27.60
N HIS A 370 -0.39 -40.79 27.42
CA HIS A 370 -1.35 -40.60 28.51
C HIS A 370 -2.65 -41.35 28.18
N GLY A 371 -3.27 -41.97 29.17
CA GLY A 371 -4.46 -42.80 28.95
C GLY A 371 -5.69 -42.04 28.43
N ARG A 372 -5.77 -40.74 28.74
CA ARG A 372 -6.88 -39.83 28.35
C ARG A 372 -6.39 -38.40 28.14
N VAL A 373 -6.45 -37.90 26.92
CA VAL A 373 -6.02 -36.52 26.61
C VAL A 373 -6.90 -35.48 27.31
N GLY A 374 -8.17 -35.80 27.58
CA GLY A 374 -9.11 -34.94 28.31
C GLY A 374 -8.73 -34.66 29.77
N ASP A 375 -7.77 -35.38 30.34
CA ASP A 375 -7.26 -35.08 31.69
C ASP A 375 -6.20 -33.96 31.67
N LEU A 376 -5.63 -33.67 30.49
CA LEU A 376 -4.45 -32.82 30.34
C LEU A 376 -4.81 -31.35 30.21
N LYS A 377 -4.09 -30.51 30.96
CA LYS A 377 -3.94 -29.08 30.71
C LYS A 377 -2.50 -28.78 30.32
N ILE A 378 -2.32 -28.24 29.11
CA ILE A 378 -1.01 -27.95 28.51
C ILE A 378 -0.90 -26.44 28.30
N GLN A 379 0.14 -25.83 28.86
CA GLN A 379 0.37 -24.39 28.78
C GLN A 379 1.81 -24.09 28.37
N LEU A 380 1.97 -23.18 27.41
CA LEU A 380 3.27 -22.62 27.03
C LEU A 380 3.38 -21.20 27.57
N ILE A 381 4.52 -20.88 28.19
CA ILE A 381 4.79 -19.60 28.84
C ILE A 381 5.99 -18.96 28.15
N SER A 382 5.82 -17.76 27.62
CA SER A 382 6.88 -16.98 26.98
C SER A 382 7.83 -16.34 28.02
N PRO A 383 9.05 -15.96 27.63
CA PRO A 383 9.99 -15.23 28.50
C PRO A 383 9.41 -13.94 29.07
N ASN A 384 8.47 -13.32 28.36
CA ASN A 384 7.80 -12.07 28.77
C ASN A 384 6.58 -12.31 29.67
N GLY A 385 6.28 -13.58 30.02
CA GLY A 385 5.22 -13.95 30.94
C GLY A 385 3.86 -14.23 30.31
N THR A 386 3.72 -14.14 28.99
CA THR A 386 2.49 -14.51 28.29
C THR A 386 2.22 -16.00 28.44
N VAL A 387 1.00 -16.36 28.83
CA VAL A 387 0.60 -17.77 29.01
C VAL A 387 -0.40 -18.15 27.93
N SER A 388 0.00 -19.04 27.02
CA SER A 388 -0.91 -19.67 26.06
C SER A 388 -1.36 -21.03 26.57
N THR A 389 -2.67 -21.26 26.61
CA THR A 389 -3.23 -22.58 26.97
C THR A 389 -3.44 -23.38 25.69
N LEU A 390 -2.52 -24.29 25.38
CA LEU A 390 -2.54 -25.10 24.17
C LEU A 390 -3.69 -26.11 24.18
N LEU A 391 -4.00 -26.65 25.36
CA LEU A 391 -5.10 -27.58 25.59
C LEU A 391 -5.61 -27.42 27.02
N ASN A 392 -6.93 -27.45 27.22
CA ASN A 392 -7.54 -27.33 28.55
C ASN A 392 -8.58 -28.43 28.81
N GLN A 393 -8.11 -29.62 29.18
CA GLN A 393 -8.96 -30.77 29.52
C GLN A 393 -9.96 -31.11 28.40
N LYS A 394 -9.46 -31.08 27.16
CA LYS A 394 -10.21 -31.38 25.93
C LYS A 394 -9.74 -32.70 25.34
N GLY A 395 -10.61 -33.31 24.55
CA GLY A 395 -10.37 -34.57 23.84
C GLY A 395 -10.91 -35.83 24.53
N GLY A 396 -11.62 -35.67 25.65
CA GLY A 396 -12.36 -36.75 26.32
C GLY A 396 -11.48 -37.93 26.71
N SER A 397 -11.97 -39.15 26.44
CA SER A 397 -11.28 -40.41 26.78
C SER A 397 -10.24 -40.86 25.75
N THR A 398 -9.98 -40.07 24.70
CA THR A 398 -9.02 -40.41 23.64
C THR A 398 -7.61 -40.59 24.22
N ALA A 399 -6.92 -41.67 23.89
CA ALA A 399 -5.56 -41.89 24.35
C ALA A 399 -4.58 -40.93 23.65
N PHE A 400 -3.65 -40.35 24.41
CA PHE A 400 -2.59 -39.51 23.88
C PHE A 400 -1.35 -40.34 23.57
N SER A 401 -0.75 -40.13 22.40
CA SER A 401 0.50 -40.75 22.00
C SER A 401 1.28 -39.85 21.04
N GLY A 402 2.02 -38.88 21.58
CA GLY A 402 2.84 -37.96 20.79
C GLY A 402 2.04 -37.05 19.86
N PHE A 403 2.13 -35.73 20.03
CA PHE A 403 1.39 -34.80 19.18
C PHE A 403 2.06 -33.42 19.14
N THR A 404 1.81 -32.69 18.04
CA THR A 404 2.23 -31.29 17.89
C THR A 404 1.03 -30.36 18.11
N PHE A 405 1.14 -29.47 19.09
CA PHE A 405 0.19 -28.40 19.37
C PHE A 405 0.74 -27.07 18.87
N SER A 406 -0.11 -26.12 18.50
CA SER A 406 0.31 -24.78 18.08
C SER A 406 -0.36 -23.67 18.88
N SER A 407 0.21 -22.47 18.80
CA SER A 407 -0.30 -21.26 19.39
C SER A 407 0.00 -20.06 18.52
N ASN A 408 -1.04 -19.26 18.23
CA ASN A 408 -0.88 -17.94 17.63
C ASN A 408 -0.75 -16.83 18.69
N ALA A 409 -0.95 -17.11 19.98
CA ALA A 409 -1.14 -16.07 21.01
C ALA A 409 0.06 -15.12 21.23
N PHE A 410 1.23 -15.43 20.66
CA PHE A 410 2.48 -14.70 20.88
C PHE A 410 2.85 -13.74 19.73
N LEU A 411 1.98 -13.53 18.73
CA LEU A 411 2.29 -12.66 17.59
C LEU A 411 2.81 -11.29 18.05
N GLY A 412 3.93 -10.85 17.49
CA GLY A 412 4.59 -9.58 17.79
C GLY A 412 5.45 -9.56 19.06
N GLU A 413 5.54 -10.65 19.84
CA GLU A 413 6.47 -10.74 20.97
C GLU A 413 7.91 -11.06 20.52
N GLY A 414 8.89 -10.57 21.28
CA GLY A 414 10.27 -11.07 21.20
C GLY A 414 10.39 -12.47 21.81
N GLY A 415 11.02 -13.41 21.10
CA GLY A 415 11.14 -14.81 21.54
C GLY A 415 12.37 -15.16 22.38
N THR A 416 13.32 -14.23 22.59
CA THR A 416 14.57 -14.50 23.32
C THR A 416 14.33 -14.73 24.81
N GLY A 417 14.97 -15.75 25.37
CA GLY A 417 14.98 -16.05 26.79
C GLY A 417 14.46 -17.45 27.12
N GLN A 418 14.04 -17.64 28.37
CA GLN A 418 13.57 -18.93 28.86
C GLN A 418 12.07 -19.11 28.62
N TRP A 419 11.72 -20.13 27.85
CA TRP A 419 10.35 -20.62 27.67
C TRP A 419 10.06 -21.77 28.62
N THR A 420 8.82 -21.88 29.07
CA THR A 420 8.37 -22.99 29.93
C THR A 420 7.13 -23.66 29.36
N LEU A 421 7.20 -24.96 29.10
CA LEU A 421 6.04 -25.82 28.89
C LEU A 421 5.61 -26.43 30.23
N LYS A 422 4.36 -26.23 30.62
CA LYS A 422 3.74 -26.84 31.80
C LYS A 422 2.64 -27.80 31.37
N VAL A 423 2.72 -29.04 31.83
CA VAL A 423 1.66 -30.06 31.66
C VAL A 423 1.13 -30.44 33.02
N SER A 424 -0.19 -30.42 33.19
CA SER A 424 -0.84 -30.67 34.48
C SER A 424 -2.14 -31.43 34.30
N GLU A 425 -2.63 -32.05 35.37
CA GLU A 425 -3.87 -32.82 35.37
C GLU A 425 -4.65 -32.66 36.69
N GLY A 426 -5.95 -32.96 36.64
CA GLY A 426 -6.87 -32.85 37.79
C GLY A 426 -6.76 -34.01 38.79
N ALA A 427 -7.58 -33.97 39.84
CA ALA A 427 -7.74 -35.09 40.76
C ALA A 427 -8.42 -36.29 40.06
N GLY A 428 -7.90 -37.50 40.29
CA GLY A 428 -8.45 -38.73 39.70
C GLY A 428 -8.06 -39.00 38.23
N ALA A 429 -7.14 -38.21 37.66
CA ALA A 429 -6.61 -38.42 36.32
C ALA A 429 -5.82 -39.73 36.17
N ALA A 430 -5.77 -40.26 34.95
CA ALA A 430 -4.88 -41.39 34.62
C ALA A 430 -3.41 -40.98 34.77
N THR A 431 -2.50 -41.94 34.97
CA THR A 431 -1.05 -41.63 34.94
C THR A 431 -0.56 -41.57 33.49
N GLY A 432 0.28 -40.59 33.17
CA GLY A 432 1.00 -40.51 31.90
C GLY A 432 2.51 -40.47 32.07
N THR A 433 3.22 -40.78 30.99
CA THR A 433 4.69 -40.70 30.94
C THR A 433 5.11 -39.90 29.71
N PHE A 434 5.83 -38.80 29.94
CA PHE A 434 6.34 -37.92 28.90
C PHE A 434 7.86 -38.02 28.85
N THR A 435 8.42 -38.17 27.66
CA THR A 435 9.87 -38.39 27.46
C THR A 435 10.63 -37.11 27.09
N GLY A 436 9.91 -36.07 26.70
CA GLY A 436 10.47 -34.80 26.27
C GLY A 436 9.45 -33.92 25.56
N ALA A 437 9.91 -32.75 25.15
CA ALA A 437 9.17 -31.84 24.29
C ALA A 437 10.14 -31.09 23.37
N ALA A 438 9.66 -30.68 22.20
CA ALA A 438 10.35 -29.75 21.31
C ALA A 438 9.48 -28.51 21.09
N LEU A 439 10.10 -27.33 21.21
CA LEU A 439 9.54 -26.03 20.91
C LEU A 439 10.09 -25.56 19.55
N SER A 440 9.17 -25.21 18.66
CA SER A 440 9.45 -24.56 17.39
C SER A 440 8.85 -23.17 17.41
N LEU A 441 9.65 -22.15 17.12
CA LEU A 441 9.22 -20.75 17.03
C LEU A 441 9.39 -20.29 15.58
N HIS A 442 8.37 -19.60 15.09
CA HIS A 442 8.29 -19.13 13.70
C HIS A 442 8.01 -17.63 13.69
N GLY A 443 8.67 -16.90 12.78
CA GLY A 443 8.49 -15.46 12.66
C GLY A 443 9.52 -14.80 11.76
N SER A 444 9.80 -13.54 12.02
CA SER A 444 10.78 -12.73 11.29
C SER A 444 12.01 -12.40 12.14
N ASP A 445 13.04 -11.91 11.48
CA ASP A 445 14.11 -11.21 12.17
C ASP A 445 13.55 -9.93 12.84
N ALA A 446 14.08 -9.61 14.02
CA ALA A 446 13.57 -8.50 14.83
C ALA A 446 14.02 -7.15 14.26
N ILE A 447 13.31 -6.63 13.27
CA ILE A 447 13.66 -5.36 12.62
C ILE A 447 12.45 -4.45 12.36
N ASP A 448 11.22 -4.90 12.60
CA ASP A 448 10.04 -4.06 12.34
C ASP A 448 9.77 -3.10 13.50
N ASP A 449 9.75 -1.79 13.18
CA ASP A 449 9.46 -0.68 14.09
C ASP A 449 8.23 0.11 13.60
N THR A 450 7.33 -0.60 12.91
CA THR A 450 6.02 -0.11 12.47
C THR A 450 4.97 -0.37 13.54
N PHE A 451 4.31 0.69 14.01
CA PHE A 451 3.25 0.64 15.01
C PHE A 451 1.90 0.81 14.32
N VAL A 452 1.09 -0.24 14.31
CA VAL A 452 -0.21 -0.27 13.66
C VAL A 452 -1.31 0.18 14.61
N PHE A 453 -2.18 1.06 14.12
CA PHE A 453 -3.35 1.57 14.82
C PHE A 453 -4.65 1.27 14.08
N THR A 454 -5.66 0.84 14.83
CA THR A 454 -7.04 0.61 14.39
C THR A 454 -8.01 1.37 15.28
N ASP A 455 -9.29 1.45 14.89
CA ASP A 455 -10.33 2.11 15.70
C ASP A 455 -10.50 1.50 17.10
N ALA A 456 -10.11 0.24 17.28
CA ALA A 456 -10.08 -0.42 18.59
C ALA A 456 -9.20 0.31 19.62
N TYR A 457 -8.23 1.15 19.19
CA TYR A 457 -7.38 1.94 20.10
C TYR A 457 -8.19 2.81 21.05
N ALA A 458 -9.32 3.37 20.58
CA ALA A 458 -10.22 4.21 21.35
C ALA A 458 -10.72 3.53 22.65
N GLY A 459 -10.94 2.21 22.59
CA GLY A 459 -11.49 1.42 23.70
C GLY A 459 -10.44 0.84 24.65
N LEU A 460 -9.15 1.01 24.39
CA LEU A 460 -8.08 0.41 25.18
C LEU A 460 -7.61 1.34 26.32
N ALA A 461 -7.46 0.82 27.53
CA ALA A 461 -6.91 1.57 28.65
C ALA A 461 -5.36 1.60 28.62
N GLY A 462 -4.75 2.72 29.04
CA GLY A 462 -3.29 2.92 28.99
C GLY A 462 -2.78 3.08 27.55
N ARG A 463 -1.52 2.71 27.28
CA ARG A 463 -0.90 2.71 25.93
C ARG A 463 -0.64 4.09 25.31
N ASN A 464 -0.37 5.08 26.16
CA ASN A 464 -0.26 6.48 25.73
C ASN A 464 1.16 6.89 25.31
N VAL A 465 2.14 5.98 25.31
CA VAL A 465 3.53 6.31 24.97
C VAL A 465 4.05 5.32 23.93
N LEU A 466 4.51 5.84 22.80
CA LEU A 466 5.21 5.07 21.78
C LEU A 466 6.71 5.26 21.92
N LYS A 467 7.44 4.15 21.76
CA LYS A 467 8.89 4.14 21.82
C LYS A 467 9.44 3.31 20.67
N SER A 468 10.24 3.96 19.83
CA SER A 468 11.02 3.34 18.76
C SER A 468 12.50 3.41 19.12
N THR A 469 13.25 2.33 18.85
CA THR A 469 14.71 2.29 19.11
C THR A 469 15.54 2.04 17.86
N SER A 470 14.91 1.83 16.69
CA SER A 470 15.62 1.60 15.43
C SER A 470 16.15 2.86 14.77
N GLY A 471 15.59 4.04 15.10
CA GLY A 471 15.82 5.29 14.37
C GLY A 471 15.02 5.41 13.05
N HIS A 472 14.10 4.48 12.82
CA HIS A 472 13.25 4.35 11.64
C HIS A 472 11.78 4.09 11.99
N GLY A 473 11.32 4.53 13.17
CA GLY A 473 9.95 4.26 13.62
C GLY A 473 8.89 4.75 12.62
N ALA A 474 7.85 3.94 12.43
CA ALA A 474 6.70 4.26 11.58
C ALA A 474 5.39 4.15 12.37
N ILE A 475 4.48 5.11 12.20
CA ILE A 475 3.11 5.05 12.74
C ILE A 475 2.18 4.78 11.57
N ASN A 476 1.51 3.62 11.57
CA ASN A 476 0.54 3.25 10.56
C ASN A 476 -0.88 3.27 11.13
N ALA A 477 -1.66 4.31 10.81
CA ALA A 477 -3.05 4.47 11.20
C ALA A 477 -4.03 4.19 10.04
N ALA A 478 -3.60 3.52 8.97
CA ALA A 478 -4.42 3.28 7.77
C ALA A 478 -5.76 2.59 8.08
N ALA A 479 -5.81 1.75 9.11
CA ALA A 479 -7.01 1.04 9.53
C ALA A 479 -7.94 1.87 10.45
N SER A 480 -7.60 3.12 10.79
CA SER A 480 -8.49 4.01 11.52
C SER A 480 -9.42 4.80 10.59
N THR A 481 -10.66 5.00 11.03
CA THR A 481 -11.67 5.82 10.33
C THR A 481 -11.79 7.24 10.89
N GLY A 482 -11.18 7.49 12.05
CA GLY A 482 -11.30 8.75 12.78
C GLY A 482 -10.48 9.89 12.19
N ASN A 483 -10.77 11.10 12.67
CA ASN A 483 -9.89 12.25 12.43
C ASN A 483 -8.66 12.12 13.33
N ASP A 484 -7.49 12.04 12.71
CA ASP A 484 -6.23 11.81 13.39
C ASP A 484 -5.27 13.00 13.25
N VAL A 485 -4.48 13.24 14.28
CA VAL A 485 -3.35 14.17 14.27
C VAL A 485 -2.12 13.38 14.69
N ILE A 486 -1.16 13.24 13.78
CA ILE A 486 0.09 12.51 14.06
C ILE A 486 1.25 13.48 13.94
N ASP A 487 1.92 13.73 15.06
CA ASP A 487 3.12 14.54 15.15
C ASP A 487 4.34 13.66 15.42
N LEU A 488 5.32 13.71 14.53
CA LEU A 488 6.53 12.89 14.55
C LEU A 488 7.66 13.48 15.42
N HIS A 489 7.48 14.65 16.03
CA HIS A 489 8.49 15.20 16.94
C HIS A 489 8.62 14.37 18.22
N ALA A 490 9.85 14.18 18.67
CA ALA A 490 10.12 13.54 19.95
C ALA A 490 9.45 14.33 21.10
N GLY A 491 8.67 13.63 21.93
CA GLY A 491 7.92 14.25 23.03
C GLY A 491 6.59 14.89 22.62
N ALA A 492 6.23 14.92 21.34
CA ALA A 492 4.98 15.49 20.88
C ALA A 492 3.78 14.60 21.18
N TRP A 493 2.61 15.23 21.26
CA TRP A 493 1.32 14.58 21.43
C TRP A 493 0.59 14.45 20.10
N SER A 494 0.16 13.23 19.82
CA SER A 494 -0.69 12.85 18.70
C SER A 494 -2.07 12.44 19.22
N THR A 495 -3.06 12.40 18.35
CA THR A 495 -4.39 11.85 18.61
C THR A 495 -4.75 10.90 17.48
N ILE A 496 -5.00 9.63 17.80
CA ILE A 496 -5.45 8.62 16.83
C ILE A 496 -6.71 7.97 17.38
N ALA A 497 -7.71 7.73 16.52
CA ALA A 497 -9.01 7.16 16.92
C ALA A 497 -9.63 7.91 18.13
N GLY A 498 -9.48 9.23 18.17
CA GLY A 498 -9.98 10.09 19.25
C GLY A 498 -9.23 9.99 20.59
N LYS A 499 -8.12 9.25 20.66
CA LYS A 499 -7.34 9.04 21.88
C LYS A 499 -5.92 9.57 21.73
N ALA A 500 -5.45 10.26 22.77
CA ALA A 500 -4.12 10.86 22.81
C ALA A 500 -3.01 9.79 22.98
N MET A 501 -1.87 10.02 22.34
CA MET A 501 -0.60 9.33 22.59
C MET A 501 0.57 10.31 22.49
N GLN A 502 1.69 9.96 23.09
CA GLN A 502 2.92 10.73 23.05
C GLN A 502 4.05 9.89 22.45
N ILE A 503 4.88 10.48 21.60
CA ILE A 503 6.16 9.88 21.21
C ILE A 503 7.16 10.11 22.35
N SER A 504 7.88 9.06 22.76
CA SER A 504 8.93 9.19 23.78
C SER A 504 10.03 10.16 23.33
N GLY A 505 10.57 10.96 24.24
CA GLY A 505 11.58 11.98 23.92
C GLY A 505 12.92 11.45 23.40
N ASP A 506 13.15 10.13 23.49
CA ASP A 506 14.32 9.43 22.98
C ASP A 506 14.05 8.63 21.69
N SER A 507 12.88 8.83 21.06
CA SER A 507 12.48 8.13 19.85
C SER A 507 12.59 9.02 18.61
N LEU A 508 12.85 8.39 17.46
CA LEU A 508 12.84 9.03 16.15
C LEU A 508 11.90 8.27 15.22
N PHE A 509 10.78 8.90 14.90
CA PHE A 509 9.84 8.43 13.90
C PHE A 509 10.02 9.27 12.63
N LYS A 510 9.95 8.62 11.47
CA LYS A 510 10.10 9.27 10.16
C LYS A 510 8.97 8.95 9.20
N THR A 511 8.03 8.12 9.63
CA THR A 511 6.91 7.71 8.77
C THR A 511 5.60 7.81 9.51
N ALA A 512 4.64 8.48 8.89
CA ALA A 512 3.25 8.53 9.33
C ALA A 512 2.35 8.15 8.16
N ILE A 513 1.45 7.20 8.39
CA ILE A 513 0.46 6.76 7.42
C ILE A 513 -0.92 7.01 8.01
N ALA A 514 -1.73 7.79 7.29
CA ALA A 514 -3.04 8.24 7.72
C ALA A 514 -4.16 7.23 7.41
N GLY A 515 -5.20 7.27 8.24
CA GLY A 515 -6.48 6.59 8.02
C GLY A 515 -7.46 7.41 7.16
N ASP A 516 -8.74 7.05 7.21
CA ASP A 516 -9.76 7.54 6.25
C ASP A 516 -10.43 8.86 6.66
N GLY A 517 -10.21 9.34 7.88
CA GLY A 517 -10.79 10.60 8.36
C GLY A 517 -10.11 11.85 7.80
N THR A 518 -10.48 13.01 8.33
CA THR A 518 -9.72 14.25 8.09
C THR A 518 -8.48 14.25 8.96
N VAL A 519 -7.30 14.22 8.34
CA VAL A 519 -6.04 13.95 9.04
C VAL A 519 -5.08 15.15 9.02
N LYS A 520 -4.22 15.23 10.04
CA LYS A 520 -3.08 16.14 10.07
C LYS A 520 -1.81 15.35 10.36
N LEU A 521 -0.87 15.31 9.42
CA LEU A 521 0.44 14.71 9.62
C LEU A 521 1.50 15.81 9.73
N ILE A 522 2.33 15.73 10.77
CA ILE A 522 3.36 16.70 11.09
C ILE A 522 4.69 15.95 11.16
N GLY A 523 5.55 16.20 10.18
CA GLY A 523 6.94 15.75 10.13
C GLY A 523 7.80 16.46 11.18
N ASN A 524 9.02 15.96 11.35
CA ASN A 524 10.07 16.58 12.16
C ASN A 524 11.24 17.04 11.27
N ASP A 525 12.35 17.50 11.84
CA ASP A 525 13.50 18.01 11.07
C ASP A 525 14.31 16.94 10.29
N ALA A 526 13.90 15.67 10.29
CA ALA A 526 14.50 14.61 9.48
C ALA A 526 13.73 14.42 8.16
N ALA A 527 14.33 13.75 7.17
CA ALA A 527 13.59 13.35 5.97
C ALA A 527 12.44 12.37 6.34
N ASN A 528 11.20 12.82 6.20
CA ASN A 528 9.99 12.09 6.54
C ASN A 528 9.28 11.50 5.30
N LEU A 529 8.50 10.45 5.53
CA LEU A 529 7.51 9.91 4.62
C LEU A 529 6.13 10.09 5.23
N LEU A 530 5.31 10.98 4.66
CA LEU A 530 3.95 11.25 5.08
C LEU A 530 2.98 10.68 4.04
N VAL A 531 2.19 9.68 4.42
CA VAL A 531 1.29 8.98 3.50
C VAL A 531 -0.15 9.33 3.86
N ALA A 532 -0.87 9.92 2.92
CA ALA A 532 -2.28 10.22 3.04
C ALA A 532 -3.14 8.95 3.09
N GLY A 533 -4.33 9.07 3.68
CA GLY A 533 -5.36 8.04 3.56
C GLY A 533 -6.39 8.44 2.50
N HIS A 534 -7.62 7.96 2.64
CA HIS A 534 -8.69 8.28 1.68
C HIS A 534 -9.41 9.60 1.93
N GLY A 535 -9.35 10.10 3.17
CA GLY A 535 -9.89 11.40 3.55
C GLY A 535 -8.99 12.57 3.15
N ASN A 536 -9.50 13.79 3.35
CA ASN A 536 -8.72 15.00 3.15
C ASN A 536 -7.66 15.15 4.25
N GLY A 537 -6.48 15.67 3.90
CA GLY A 537 -5.39 15.82 4.85
C GLY A 537 -4.70 17.18 4.83
N SER A 538 -3.96 17.46 5.90
CA SER A 538 -2.96 18.53 5.96
C SER A 538 -1.61 17.96 6.37
N PHE A 539 -0.60 18.15 5.53
CA PHE A 539 0.72 17.53 5.66
C PHE A 539 1.78 18.63 5.80
N TYR A 540 2.62 18.53 6.82
CA TYR A 540 3.67 19.51 7.10
C TYR A 540 5.01 18.79 7.22
N GLY A 541 5.94 19.01 6.28
CA GLY A 541 7.25 18.36 6.24
C GLY A 541 8.22 18.88 7.31
N TYR A 542 8.23 20.20 7.53
CA TYR A 542 9.20 20.94 8.35
C TYR A 542 10.61 20.95 7.78
N GLY A 543 11.48 20.03 8.17
CA GLY A 543 12.88 20.04 7.80
C GLY A 543 13.32 18.72 7.22
N GLY A 544 14.29 18.75 6.31
CA GLY A 544 14.74 17.55 5.60
C GLY A 544 14.13 17.46 4.20
N ASN A 545 14.39 16.35 3.51
CA ASN A 545 13.83 16.12 2.18
C ASN A 545 12.63 15.20 2.35
N ASP A 546 11.44 15.79 2.48
CA ASP A 546 10.22 15.06 2.79
C ASP A 546 9.53 14.53 1.54
N ILE A 547 8.85 13.40 1.72
CA ILE A 547 7.99 12.79 0.71
C ILE A 547 6.57 12.76 1.24
N VAL A 548 5.65 13.36 0.50
CA VAL A 548 4.21 13.26 0.75
C VAL A 548 3.59 12.41 -0.35
N VAL A 549 3.05 11.25 0.02
CA VAL A 549 2.28 10.39 -0.89
C VAL A 549 0.81 10.75 -0.74
N SER A 550 0.21 11.27 -1.81
CA SER A 550 -1.21 11.61 -1.80
C SER A 550 -2.10 10.37 -1.95
N GLY A 551 -3.32 10.48 -1.43
CA GLY A 551 -4.39 9.49 -1.58
C GLY A 551 -5.55 10.06 -2.40
N SER A 552 -6.77 9.56 -2.18
CA SER A 552 -7.97 9.99 -2.91
C SER A 552 -8.55 11.35 -2.47
N GLY A 553 -8.23 11.80 -1.25
CA GLY A 553 -8.72 13.07 -0.72
C GLY A 553 -8.00 14.30 -1.29
N SER A 554 -8.63 15.46 -1.16
CA SER A 554 -8.05 16.77 -1.51
C SER A 554 -7.23 17.32 -0.35
N ASN A 555 -5.95 17.61 -0.57
CA ASN A 555 -5.00 17.86 0.52
C ASN A 555 -4.41 19.27 0.52
N TYR A 556 -3.94 19.67 1.71
CA TYR A 556 -3.00 20.78 1.86
C TYR A 556 -1.61 20.24 2.21
N ILE A 557 -0.58 20.64 1.47
CA ILE A 557 0.80 20.22 1.71
C ILE A 557 1.70 21.45 1.92
N ASP A 558 2.44 21.46 3.01
CA ASP A 558 3.55 22.37 3.27
C ASP A 558 4.83 21.53 3.35
N GLY A 559 5.69 21.64 2.34
CA GLY A 559 6.95 20.90 2.32
C GLY A 559 7.95 21.38 3.38
N GLY A 560 7.89 22.65 3.79
CA GLY A 560 8.91 23.25 4.64
C GLY A 560 10.26 23.41 3.94
N THR A 561 11.35 23.33 4.71
CA THR A 561 12.72 23.46 4.17
C THR A 561 13.18 22.17 3.51
N GLY A 562 14.19 22.25 2.64
CA GLY A 562 14.75 21.08 1.94
C GLY A 562 14.17 20.86 0.55
N ILE A 563 14.36 19.67 0.01
CA ILE A 563 13.86 19.26 -1.32
C ILE A 563 12.73 18.27 -1.12
N ASN A 564 11.51 18.77 -1.26
CA ASN A 564 10.30 18.05 -0.92
C ASN A 564 9.61 17.52 -2.17
N THR A 565 9.06 16.31 -2.05
CA THR A 565 8.42 15.58 -3.15
C THR A 565 6.98 15.27 -2.82
N LEU A 566 6.05 15.73 -3.67
CA LEU A 566 4.67 15.26 -3.72
C LEU A 566 4.60 14.06 -4.69
N VAL A 567 4.01 12.96 -4.28
CA VAL A 567 3.78 11.78 -5.12
C VAL A 567 2.28 11.66 -5.40
N GLU A 568 1.94 11.64 -6.68
CA GLU A 568 0.57 11.51 -7.18
C GLU A 568 0.41 10.24 -8.01
N SER A 569 -0.81 9.70 -8.01
CA SER A 569 -1.20 8.59 -8.87
C SER A 569 -1.52 9.06 -10.29
N GLY A 570 -1.27 8.23 -11.30
CA GLY A 570 -1.63 8.52 -12.68
C GLY A 570 -0.58 9.33 -13.43
N ALA A 571 -0.80 9.50 -14.73
CA ALA A 571 0.12 10.19 -15.62
C ALA A 571 0.03 11.70 -15.45
N MET A 572 1.13 12.43 -15.64
CA MET A 572 1.19 13.89 -15.53
C MET A 572 0.09 14.60 -16.34
N GLY A 573 -0.24 14.10 -17.53
CA GLY A 573 -1.29 14.66 -18.40
C GLY A 573 -2.72 14.56 -17.84
N GLN A 574 -2.95 13.85 -16.74
CA GLN A 574 -4.25 13.76 -16.07
C GLN A 574 -4.46 14.88 -15.04
N TRP A 575 -3.47 15.74 -14.86
CA TRP A 575 -3.42 16.76 -13.83
C TRP A 575 -3.23 18.16 -14.40
N HIS A 576 -3.87 19.13 -13.75
CA HIS A 576 -3.77 20.54 -14.07
C HIS A 576 -3.06 21.29 -12.94
N LEU A 577 -1.88 21.84 -13.22
CA LEU A 577 -1.10 22.63 -12.27
C LEU A 577 -1.34 24.13 -12.46
N ALA A 578 -1.61 24.85 -11.38
CA ALA A 578 -1.74 26.30 -11.37
C ALA A 578 -0.95 26.92 -10.20
N ARG A 579 -0.45 28.15 -10.38
CA ARG A 579 0.21 28.93 -9.33
C ARG A 579 -0.60 30.17 -8.97
N ALA A 580 -0.91 30.33 -7.70
CA ALA A 580 -1.56 31.53 -7.17
C ALA A 580 -0.56 32.68 -6.99
N THR A 581 -1.06 33.91 -6.98
CA THR A 581 -0.26 35.12 -6.70
C THR A 581 0.34 35.13 -5.29
N SER A 582 -0.22 34.35 -4.36
CA SER A 582 0.33 34.12 -3.03
C SER A 582 1.60 33.25 -3.02
N GLY A 583 1.95 32.63 -4.16
CA GLY A 583 3.06 31.69 -4.28
C GLY A 583 2.67 30.22 -4.09
N SER A 584 1.45 29.94 -3.63
CA SER A 584 0.90 28.58 -3.49
C SER A 584 0.59 27.96 -4.85
N TRP A 585 0.75 26.65 -4.93
CA TRP A 585 0.35 25.84 -6.08
C TRP A 585 -0.96 25.13 -5.83
N THR A 586 -1.65 24.79 -6.92
CA THR A 586 -2.83 23.94 -6.93
C THR A 586 -2.67 22.89 -8.03
N LEU A 587 -2.90 21.63 -7.71
CA LEU A 587 -2.90 20.50 -8.64
C LEU A 587 -4.30 19.89 -8.66
N THR A 588 -4.97 19.96 -9.81
CA THR A 588 -6.35 19.49 -10.00
C THR A 588 -6.36 18.26 -10.88
N GLY A 589 -6.88 17.15 -10.39
CA GLY A 589 -7.02 15.90 -11.15
C GLY A 589 -8.31 15.87 -11.99
N ALA A 590 -8.32 15.05 -13.05
CA ALA A 590 -9.50 14.85 -13.90
C ALA A 590 -10.74 14.33 -13.14
N ASN A 591 -10.55 13.69 -11.98
CA ASN A 591 -11.60 13.21 -11.08
C ASN A 591 -12.15 14.31 -10.14
N GLY A 592 -11.64 15.55 -10.24
CA GLY A 592 -12.04 16.67 -9.39
C GLY A 592 -11.31 16.77 -8.06
N LYS A 593 -10.33 15.89 -7.78
CA LYS A 593 -9.40 16.03 -6.65
C LYS A 593 -8.58 17.31 -6.81
N VAL A 594 -8.34 18.01 -5.71
CA VAL A 594 -7.55 19.25 -5.70
C VAL A 594 -6.58 19.25 -4.53
N ASP A 595 -5.28 19.27 -4.82
CA ASP A 595 -4.25 19.46 -3.81
C ASP A 595 -3.70 20.87 -3.89
N THR A 596 -3.54 21.50 -2.73
CA THR A 596 -2.90 22.82 -2.60
C THR A 596 -1.59 22.65 -1.88
N PHE A 597 -0.52 23.22 -2.41
CA PHE A 597 0.79 23.03 -1.80
C PHE A 597 1.74 24.23 -1.89
N VAL A 598 2.65 24.29 -0.92
CA VAL A 598 3.77 25.24 -0.84
C VAL A 598 5.06 24.49 -0.53
N ASP A 599 6.20 25.08 -0.90
CA ASP A 599 7.53 24.57 -0.57
C ASP A 599 7.81 23.12 -1.01
N VAL A 600 7.17 22.70 -2.11
CA VAL A 600 7.42 21.43 -2.82
C VAL A 600 8.23 21.72 -4.07
N GLN A 601 9.32 20.97 -4.27
CA GLN A 601 10.23 21.14 -5.41
C GLN A 601 10.05 20.05 -6.46
N ARG A 602 9.45 18.90 -6.11
CA ARG A 602 9.23 17.78 -7.02
C ARG A 602 7.78 17.31 -6.96
N ILE A 603 7.17 17.04 -8.11
CA ILE A 603 5.94 16.25 -8.22
C ILE A 603 6.25 14.98 -9.00
N HIS A 604 5.99 13.83 -8.41
CA HIS A 604 6.23 12.52 -9.01
C HIS A 604 4.92 11.92 -9.47
N PHE A 605 4.76 11.76 -10.79
CA PHE A 605 3.66 11.06 -11.44
C PHE A 605 4.08 9.63 -11.83
N ASP A 606 3.18 8.87 -12.44
CA ASP A 606 3.49 7.50 -12.90
C ASP A 606 4.44 7.44 -14.11
N ASP A 607 4.50 8.50 -14.90
CA ASP A 607 5.25 8.59 -16.15
C ASP A 607 6.45 9.55 -16.10
N HIS A 608 6.38 10.59 -15.27
CA HIS A 608 7.38 11.66 -15.20
C HIS A 608 7.52 12.25 -13.80
N VAL A 609 8.65 12.94 -13.57
CA VAL A 609 8.83 13.84 -12.41
C VAL A 609 8.89 15.28 -12.89
N LEU A 610 8.09 16.16 -12.30
CA LEU A 610 8.12 17.60 -12.55
C LEU A 610 8.92 18.30 -11.46
N ALA A 611 9.95 19.04 -11.85
CA ALA A 611 10.74 19.89 -10.95
C ALA A 611 10.27 21.36 -11.01
N LEU A 612 9.86 21.91 -9.87
CA LEU A 612 9.31 23.27 -9.75
C LEU A 612 10.35 24.32 -9.32
N ASP A 613 11.53 23.90 -8.88
CA ASP A 613 12.64 24.74 -8.43
C ASP A 613 13.47 25.28 -9.61
N ILE A 614 12.80 25.89 -10.58
CA ILE A 614 13.40 26.50 -11.78
C ILE A 614 14.35 27.66 -11.45
N ASP A 615 14.32 28.17 -10.23
CA ASP A 615 15.24 29.20 -9.74
C ASP A 615 16.42 28.62 -8.92
N ALA A 616 16.43 27.31 -8.65
CA ALA A 616 17.44 26.65 -7.82
C ALA A 616 18.16 25.51 -8.59
N ASN A 617 18.24 24.30 -8.03
CA ASN A 617 19.04 23.21 -8.57
C ASN A 617 18.61 22.80 -9.98
N ALA A 618 17.32 22.55 -10.20
CA ALA A 618 16.83 22.11 -11.50
C ALA A 618 17.05 23.16 -12.58
N GLY A 619 16.70 24.42 -12.29
CA GLY A 619 16.96 25.52 -13.19
C GLY A 619 18.43 25.79 -13.45
N GLY A 620 19.28 25.68 -12.43
CA GLY A 620 20.72 25.85 -12.55
C GLY A 620 21.34 24.80 -13.47
N ALA A 621 20.98 23.53 -13.30
CA ALA A 621 21.41 22.46 -14.20
C ALA A 621 20.93 22.70 -15.64
N PHE A 622 19.66 23.05 -15.81
CA PHE A 622 19.08 23.34 -17.12
C PHE A 622 19.80 24.50 -17.83
N ARG A 623 20.03 25.62 -17.14
CA ARG A 623 20.69 26.79 -17.73
C ARG A 623 22.15 26.52 -18.08
N LEU A 624 22.85 25.66 -17.33
CA LEU A 624 24.22 25.25 -17.67
C LEU A 624 24.30 24.50 -19.02
N TYR A 625 23.29 23.70 -19.40
CA TYR A 625 23.27 23.08 -20.73
C TYR A 625 23.24 24.13 -21.85
N GLY A 626 22.43 25.18 -21.70
CA GLY A 626 22.40 26.30 -22.64
C GLY A 626 23.73 27.06 -22.66
N ALA A 627 24.19 27.53 -21.50
CA ALA A 627 25.37 28.38 -21.39
C ALA A 627 26.69 27.65 -21.74
N ALA A 628 26.79 26.36 -21.43
CA ALA A 628 28.02 25.60 -21.56
C ALA A 628 28.03 24.60 -22.71
N LEU A 629 26.88 24.27 -23.32
CA LEU A 629 26.83 23.30 -24.44
C LEU A 629 26.02 23.81 -25.63
N ASP A 630 25.34 24.96 -25.49
CA ASP A 630 24.50 25.58 -26.52
C ASP A 630 23.45 24.60 -27.07
N ARG A 631 22.82 23.87 -26.15
CA ARG A 631 21.72 22.93 -26.45
C ARG A 631 20.86 22.63 -25.23
N ALA A 632 19.78 21.89 -25.47
CA ALA A 632 18.91 21.36 -24.42
C ALA A 632 19.65 20.30 -23.63
N PRO A 633 19.34 20.15 -22.34
CA PRO A 633 19.46 18.83 -21.76
C PRO A 633 18.44 17.88 -22.41
N ASP A 634 18.84 16.63 -22.62
CA ASP A 634 17.89 15.53 -22.70
C ASP A 634 17.36 15.20 -21.30
N VAL A 635 16.18 14.57 -21.21
CA VAL A 635 15.50 14.29 -19.94
C VAL A 635 16.37 13.46 -18.99
N GLN A 636 17.12 12.47 -19.51
CA GLN A 636 17.99 11.62 -18.69
C GLN A 636 19.19 12.42 -18.15
N GLY A 637 19.82 13.23 -18.99
CA GLY A 637 20.93 14.10 -18.63
C GLY A 637 20.53 15.14 -17.58
N LEU A 638 19.39 15.81 -17.76
CA LEU A 638 18.88 16.75 -16.75
C LEU A 638 18.64 16.04 -15.42
N SER A 639 17.94 14.91 -15.45
CA SER A 639 17.62 14.13 -14.26
C SER A 639 18.88 13.70 -13.52
N TYR A 640 19.92 13.29 -14.25
CA TYR A 640 21.20 12.94 -13.64
C TYR A 640 21.79 14.12 -12.86
N TRP A 641 21.94 15.29 -13.51
CA TRP A 641 22.57 16.44 -12.87
C TRP A 641 21.73 17.03 -11.74
N VAL A 642 20.41 17.08 -11.88
CA VAL A 642 19.51 17.50 -10.80
C VAL A 642 19.65 16.56 -9.61
N ASN A 643 19.64 15.24 -9.82
CA ASN A 643 19.86 14.27 -8.74
C ASN A 643 21.22 14.44 -8.06
N GLN A 644 22.27 14.79 -8.80
CA GLN A 644 23.58 15.07 -8.19
C GLN A 644 23.55 16.34 -7.32
N LEU A 645 22.95 17.42 -7.82
CA LEU A 645 22.81 18.68 -7.07
C LEU A 645 21.96 18.48 -5.81
N ASP A 646 20.88 17.71 -5.92
CA ASP A 646 19.98 17.38 -4.80
C ASP A 646 20.66 16.52 -3.73
N GLN A 647 21.72 15.79 -4.10
CA GLN A 647 22.58 15.03 -3.18
C GLN A 647 23.76 15.87 -2.62
N GLY A 648 23.79 17.17 -2.90
CA GLY A 648 24.77 18.11 -2.36
C GLY A 648 25.99 18.34 -3.25
N GLN A 649 26.03 17.84 -4.49
CA GLN A 649 27.05 18.28 -5.44
C GLN A 649 26.87 19.78 -5.71
N SER A 650 27.98 20.53 -5.75
CA SER A 650 27.91 21.96 -6.05
C SER A 650 27.68 22.20 -7.54
N LEU A 651 26.95 23.28 -7.87
CA LEU A 651 26.78 23.71 -9.25
C LEU A 651 28.12 24.00 -9.94
N LYS A 652 29.13 24.45 -9.18
CA LYS A 652 30.52 24.63 -9.66
C LYS A 652 31.11 23.32 -10.20
N SER A 653 30.97 22.24 -9.44
CA SER A 653 31.48 20.92 -9.87
C SER A 653 30.75 20.40 -11.12
N VAL A 654 29.45 20.69 -11.25
CA VAL A 654 28.70 20.38 -12.47
C VAL A 654 29.22 21.21 -13.66
N ALA A 655 29.41 22.51 -13.49
CA ALA A 655 29.96 23.39 -14.52
C ALA A 655 31.37 22.96 -14.96
N GLU A 656 32.24 22.58 -14.03
CA GLU A 656 33.58 22.02 -14.32
C GLU A 656 33.48 20.74 -15.14
N SER A 657 32.52 19.87 -14.82
CA SER A 657 32.28 18.63 -15.57
C SER A 657 31.84 18.92 -17.02
N PHE A 658 30.99 19.92 -17.22
CA PHE A 658 30.54 20.33 -18.55
C PHE A 658 31.72 20.90 -19.34
N MET A 659 32.49 21.81 -18.74
CA MET A 659 33.68 22.41 -19.35
C MET A 659 34.76 21.37 -19.71
N GLY A 660 34.90 20.33 -18.89
CA GLY A 660 35.83 19.22 -19.13
C GLY A 660 35.35 18.21 -20.19
N SER A 661 34.12 18.34 -20.67
CA SER A 661 33.55 17.39 -21.64
C SER A 661 34.13 17.55 -23.04
N SER A 662 34.13 16.46 -23.80
CA SER A 662 34.47 16.48 -25.23
C SER A 662 33.52 17.38 -26.04
N GLU A 663 32.28 17.53 -25.58
CA GLU A 663 31.28 18.38 -26.22
C GLU A 663 31.62 19.86 -26.08
N PHE A 664 31.92 20.31 -24.86
CA PHE A 664 32.36 21.68 -24.61
C PHE A 664 33.62 22.02 -25.41
N THR A 665 34.64 21.16 -25.32
CA THR A 665 35.92 21.38 -26.02
C THR A 665 35.78 21.33 -27.54
N GLY A 666 34.91 20.46 -28.06
CA GLY A 666 34.60 20.41 -29.49
C GLY A 666 33.87 21.65 -30.00
N ARG A 667 33.01 22.26 -29.17
CA ARG A 667 32.21 23.43 -29.55
C ARG A 667 32.97 24.75 -29.39
N PHE A 668 33.58 24.98 -28.23
CA PHE A 668 34.22 26.25 -27.90
C PHE A 668 35.73 26.26 -28.16
N GLY A 669 36.33 25.10 -28.41
CA GLY A 669 37.77 24.93 -28.61
C GLY A 669 38.52 24.55 -27.33
N ALA A 670 39.64 23.84 -27.48
CA ALA A 670 40.53 23.51 -26.37
C ALA A 670 41.46 24.69 -26.05
N ASN A 671 41.80 24.86 -24.75
CA ASN A 671 42.77 25.86 -24.27
C ASN A 671 42.43 27.32 -24.62
N LEU A 672 41.15 27.70 -24.55
CA LEU A 672 40.72 29.09 -24.74
C LEU A 672 41.49 30.05 -23.84
N ASP A 673 41.90 31.20 -24.36
CA ASP A 673 42.33 32.32 -23.52
C ASP A 673 41.12 33.00 -22.84
N SER A 674 41.39 33.88 -21.88
CA SER A 674 40.32 34.54 -21.10
C SER A 674 39.39 35.37 -21.99
N ASN A 675 39.93 36.03 -23.03
CA ASN A 675 39.14 36.84 -23.95
C ASN A 675 38.16 36.00 -24.78
N SER A 676 38.64 34.91 -25.38
CA SER A 676 37.83 33.99 -26.17
C SER A 676 36.78 33.27 -25.30
N PHE A 677 37.14 32.89 -24.08
CA PHE A 677 36.21 32.27 -23.15
C PHE A 677 35.06 33.23 -22.78
N VAL A 678 35.37 34.48 -22.42
CA VAL A 678 34.35 35.50 -22.10
C VAL A 678 33.49 35.83 -23.32
N ALA A 679 34.09 35.99 -24.51
CA ALA A 679 33.35 36.24 -25.74
C ALA A 679 32.32 35.13 -26.01
N ASN A 680 32.69 33.87 -25.79
CA ASN A 680 31.77 32.74 -25.90
C ASN A 680 30.65 32.82 -24.85
N LEU A 681 30.92 33.19 -23.60
CA LEU A 681 29.83 33.33 -22.60
C LEU A 681 28.79 34.38 -23.01
N TYR A 682 29.20 35.52 -23.58
CA TYR A 682 28.26 36.51 -24.11
C TYR A 682 27.45 35.95 -25.29
N GLU A 683 28.11 35.27 -26.23
CA GLU A 683 27.44 34.74 -27.40
C GLU A 683 26.46 33.62 -27.05
N TYR A 684 26.85 32.67 -26.21
CA TYR A 684 26.06 31.44 -26.01
C TYR A 684 25.19 31.47 -24.75
N ALA A 685 25.64 32.12 -23.67
CA ALA A 685 24.80 32.29 -22.50
C ALA A 685 23.87 33.51 -22.63
N LEU A 686 24.26 34.57 -23.35
CA LEU A 686 23.47 35.81 -23.46
C LEU A 686 22.96 36.13 -24.88
N ASN A 687 23.37 35.37 -25.91
CA ASN A 687 22.94 35.56 -27.32
C ASN A 687 23.14 36.98 -27.80
N ARG A 688 24.30 37.55 -27.46
CA ARG A 688 24.75 38.83 -27.97
C ARG A 688 26.25 38.88 -28.00
N THR A 689 26.77 39.72 -28.90
CA THR A 689 28.19 40.06 -28.86
C THR A 689 28.51 40.85 -27.59
N ALA A 690 29.65 40.52 -26.98
CA ALA A 690 30.17 41.24 -25.83
C ALA A 690 30.43 42.71 -26.18
N ASP A 691 30.00 43.63 -25.32
CA ASP A 691 30.46 45.01 -25.40
C ASP A 691 31.93 45.11 -24.95
N ALA A 692 32.66 46.11 -25.46
CA ALA A 692 34.08 46.23 -25.22
C ALA A 692 34.44 46.36 -23.72
N GLY A 693 33.60 47.00 -22.93
CA GLY A 693 33.81 47.19 -21.49
C GLY A 693 33.62 45.89 -20.71
N GLY A 694 32.53 45.18 -20.97
CA GLY A 694 32.22 43.87 -20.36
C GLY A 694 33.26 42.81 -20.70
N LEU A 695 33.64 42.70 -21.99
CA LEU A 695 34.66 41.77 -22.44
C LEU A 695 36.00 42.01 -21.73
N GLN A 696 36.43 43.27 -21.63
CA GLN A 696 37.68 43.64 -20.96
C GLN A 696 37.62 43.34 -19.46
N TYR A 697 36.54 43.72 -18.78
CA TYR A 697 36.39 43.55 -17.33
C TYR A 697 36.50 42.08 -16.92
N TRP A 698 35.70 41.21 -17.55
CA TRP A 698 35.68 39.78 -17.20
C TRP A 698 36.95 39.05 -17.59
N SER A 699 37.56 39.39 -18.74
CA SER A 699 38.84 38.79 -19.15
C SER A 699 39.95 39.12 -18.16
N GLN A 700 40.02 40.38 -17.70
CA GLN A 700 40.99 40.80 -16.68
C GLN A 700 40.73 40.14 -15.33
N ALA A 701 39.47 39.93 -14.95
CA ALA A 701 39.13 39.23 -13.72
C ALA A 701 39.60 37.76 -13.74
N LEU A 702 39.47 37.08 -14.87
CA LEU A 702 40.01 35.72 -15.06
C LEU A 702 41.54 35.71 -15.04
N ASP A 703 42.20 36.63 -15.75
CA ASP A 703 43.66 36.70 -15.82
C ASP A 703 44.29 37.06 -14.46
N ALA A 704 43.59 37.84 -13.64
CA ALA A 704 43.98 38.18 -12.28
C ALA A 704 43.61 37.10 -11.23
N HIS A 705 42.98 35.99 -11.65
CA HIS A 705 42.43 34.96 -10.76
C HIS A 705 41.45 35.50 -9.71
N ALA A 706 40.74 36.58 -10.03
CA ALA A 706 39.70 37.16 -9.17
C ALA A 706 38.37 36.38 -9.26
N VAL A 707 38.17 35.61 -10.32
CA VAL A 707 37.04 34.69 -10.54
C VAL A 707 37.54 33.46 -11.30
N ASP A 708 37.01 32.28 -10.99
CA ASP A 708 37.30 31.07 -11.76
C ASP A 708 36.37 30.96 -12.98
N ARG A 709 36.81 30.24 -14.02
CA ARG A 709 36.00 30.05 -15.23
C ARG A 709 34.65 29.39 -14.98
N ALA A 710 34.61 28.38 -14.10
CA ALA A 710 33.36 27.72 -13.74
C ALA A 710 32.40 28.64 -13.00
N ASP A 711 32.91 29.48 -12.10
CA ASP A 711 32.12 30.49 -11.39
C ASP A 711 31.61 31.56 -12.36
N LEU A 712 32.42 31.97 -13.33
CA LEU A 712 32.02 32.93 -14.35
C LEU A 712 30.95 32.36 -15.29
N LEU A 713 31.08 31.11 -15.72
CA LEU A 713 30.06 30.40 -16.49
C LEU A 713 28.73 30.35 -15.71
N ILE A 714 28.77 30.03 -14.42
CA ILE A 714 27.58 30.02 -13.56
C ILE A 714 26.97 31.42 -13.45
N GLN A 715 27.79 32.46 -13.28
CA GLN A 715 27.30 33.85 -13.20
C GLN A 715 26.59 34.29 -14.49
N PHE A 716 27.12 33.94 -15.66
CA PHE A 716 26.45 34.22 -16.94
C PHE A 716 25.18 33.38 -17.10
N SER A 717 25.27 32.08 -16.81
CA SER A 717 24.16 31.12 -16.87
C SER A 717 22.98 31.52 -15.97
N ASN A 718 23.24 32.04 -14.76
CA ASN A 718 22.21 32.43 -13.80
C ASN A 718 22.00 33.96 -13.74
N SER A 719 22.53 34.71 -14.70
CA SER A 719 22.35 36.17 -14.74
C SER A 719 20.88 36.51 -14.97
N ALA A 720 20.42 37.63 -14.41
CA ALA A 720 19.07 38.14 -14.65
C ALA A 720 18.77 38.33 -16.15
N GLU A 721 19.79 38.71 -16.92
CA GLU A 721 19.70 38.82 -18.38
C GLU A 721 19.38 37.46 -19.02
N ASN A 722 20.06 36.38 -18.61
CA ASN A 722 19.79 35.05 -19.15
C ASN A 722 18.44 34.49 -18.67
N THR A 723 18.12 34.62 -17.38
CA THR A 723 16.88 34.05 -16.82
C THR A 723 15.64 34.71 -17.40
N SER A 724 15.54 36.06 -17.37
CA SER A 724 14.37 36.77 -17.92
C SER A 724 14.15 36.53 -19.42
N ARG A 725 15.22 36.23 -20.15
CA ARG A 725 15.19 35.92 -21.57
C ARG A 725 14.66 34.51 -21.86
N LEU A 726 15.03 33.54 -21.02
CA LEU A 726 14.56 32.16 -21.14
C LEU A 726 13.08 32.06 -20.78
N ASP A 727 12.64 32.75 -19.73
CA ASP A 727 11.23 32.77 -19.28
C ASP A 727 10.30 33.23 -20.40
N ALA A 728 10.60 34.37 -21.04
CA ALA A 728 9.76 34.92 -22.12
C ALA A 728 9.65 33.99 -23.34
N SER A 729 10.72 33.25 -23.67
CA SER A 729 10.73 32.32 -24.80
C SER A 729 10.01 31.01 -24.47
N ALA A 730 10.12 30.56 -23.21
CA ALA A 730 9.43 29.37 -22.71
C ALA A 730 7.92 29.62 -22.65
N ASP A 731 7.47 30.72 -22.04
CA ASP A 731 6.05 31.07 -21.96
C ASP A 731 5.40 31.12 -23.36
N ALA A 732 6.09 31.73 -24.33
CA ALA A 732 5.59 31.85 -25.70
C ALA A 732 5.48 30.49 -26.42
N ALA A 733 6.48 29.61 -26.27
CA ALA A 733 6.47 28.27 -26.83
C ALA A 733 5.38 27.40 -26.17
N SER A 734 5.25 27.49 -24.85
CA SER A 734 4.27 26.79 -24.03
C SER A 734 2.83 27.13 -24.41
N ARG A 735 2.49 28.41 -24.52
CA ARG A 735 1.16 28.85 -24.94
C ARG A 735 0.82 28.38 -26.35
N LEU A 736 1.80 28.42 -27.25
CA LEU A 736 1.57 28.03 -28.64
C LEU A 736 1.40 26.51 -28.79
N TYR A 737 2.10 25.71 -27.99
CA TYR A 737 1.91 24.25 -27.92
C TYR A 737 0.50 23.89 -27.44
N ALA A 738 0.07 24.51 -26.33
CA ALA A 738 -1.24 24.26 -25.76
C ALA A 738 -2.35 24.66 -26.75
N ALA A 739 -2.21 25.80 -27.44
CA ALA A 739 -3.18 26.22 -28.44
C ALA A 739 -3.16 25.29 -29.67
N ALA A 740 -2.00 24.81 -30.11
CA ALA A 740 -1.89 24.00 -31.32
C ALA A 740 -2.25 22.52 -31.12
N PHE A 741 -2.05 21.98 -29.91
CA PHE A 741 -2.11 20.54 -29.68
C PHE A 741 -2.99 20.12 -28.49
N ASP A 742 -3.61 21.07 -27.79
CA ASP A 742 -4.41 20.82 -26.58
C ASP A 742 -3.64 20.04 -25.50
N ARG A 743 -2.33 20.31 -25.41
CA ARG A 743 -1.43 19.71 -24.41
C ARG A 743 -0.20 20.57 -24.15
N ALA A 744 0.45 20.31 -23.02
CA ALA A 744 1.77 20.84 -22.72
C ALA A 744 2.83 20.35 -23.73
N PRO A 745 3.85 21.17 -24.04
CA PRO A 745 5.03 20.68 -24.73
C PRO A 745 5.78 19.66 -23.87
N ASP A 746 6.34 18.63 -24.51
CA ASP A 746 7.40 17.83 -23.87
C ASP A 746 8.68 18.67 -23.74
N ALA A 747 9.60 18.29 -22.85
CA ALA A 747 10.80 19.09 -22.58
C ALA A 747 11.67 19.35 -23.83
N ASN A 748 11.74 18.40 -24.77
CA ASN A 748 12.51 18.57 -26.00
C ASN A 748 11.79 19.53 -26.96
N GLY A 749 10.47 19.42 -27.07
CA GLY A 749 9.61 20.35 -27.80
C GLY A 749 9.69 21.76 -27.22
N LEU A 750 9.44 21.93 -25.92
CA LEU A 750 9.53 23.22 -25.24
C LEU A 750 10.89 23.84 -25.46
N TYR A 751 11.97 23.09 -25.24
CA TYR A 751 13.32 23.59 -25.47
C TYR A 751 13.57 23.96 -26.93
N TYR A 752 13.23 23.08 -27.88
CA TYR A 752 13.50 23.35 -29.30
C TYR A 752 12.82 24.64 -29.73
N TRP A 753 11.54 24.82 -29.38
CA TRP A 753 10.79 26.00 -29.78
C TRP A 753 11.15 27.23 -28.98
N MET A 754 11.39 27.11 -27.67
CA MET A 754 12.01 28.15 -26.86
C MET A 754 13.31 28.63 -27.51
N ASN A 755 14.19 27.71 -27.94
CA ASN A 755 15.47 28.04 -28.58
C ASN A 755 15.29 28.65 -29.98
N GLN A 756 14.33 28.19 -30.78
CA GLN A 756 14.05 28.80 -32.08
C GLN A 756 13.49 30.22 -31.93
N ILE A 757 12.51 30.41 -31.03
CA ILE A 757 11.95 31.72 -30.69
C ILE A 757 13.04 32.62 -30.13
N HIS A 758 13.90 32.05 -29.28
CA HIS A 758 15.08 32.71 -28.73
C HIS A 758 16.08 33.16 -29.80
N GLN A 759 16.29 32.37 -30.86
CA GLN A 759 17.11 32.73 -32.03
C GLN A 759 16.43 33.73 -32.97
N GLY A 760 15.31 34.34 -32.53
CA GLY A 760 14.58 35.36 -33.28
C GLY A 760 13.55 34.80 -34.26
N LYS A 761 13.22 33.51 -34.19
CA LYS A 761 12.12 32.95 -35.00
C LYS A 761 10.80 33.54 -34.51
N ALA A 762 10.07 34.18 -35.41
CA ALA A 762 8.78 34.78 -35.09
C ALA A 762 7.74 33.69 -34.76
N LEU A 763 6.80 33.99 -33.86
CA LEU A 763 5.83 33.03 -33.35
C LEU A 763 4.85 32.54 -34.42
N ASP A 764 4.53 33.39 -35.39
CA ASP A 764 3.76 33.05 -36.59
C ASP A 764 4.44 31.94 -37.40
N THR A 765 5.77 31.99 -37.56
CA THR A 765 6.56 30.99 -38.25
C THR A 765 6.56 29.66 -37.49
N VAL A 766 6.57 29.71 -36.16
CA VAL A 766 6.45 28.50 -35.31
C VAL A 766 5.04 27.90 -35.45
N ALA A 767 4.01 28.74 -35.38
CA ALA A 767 2.61 28.35 -35.52
C ALA A 767 2.36 27.70 -36.88
N GLU A 768 2.93 28.25 -37.95
CA GLU A 768 2.86 27.67 -39.29
C GLU A 768 3.46 26.26 -39.34
N ILE A 769 4.60 26.04 -38.67
CA ILE A 769 5.22 24.70 -38.60
C ILE A 769 4.35 23.73 -37.79
N PHE A 770 3.73 24.16 -36.69
CA PHE A 770 2.79 23.33 -35.92
C PHE A 770 1.58 22.94 -36.75
N MET A 771 0.99 23.89 -37.47
CA MET A 771 -0.15 23.66 -38.34
C MET A 771 0.12 22.65 -39.46
N GLN A 772 1.39 22.49 -39.87
CA GLN A 772 1.77 21.50 -40.87
C GLN A 772 1.92 20.08 -40.32
N SER A 773 2.02 19.92 -38.99
CA SER A 773 2.18 18.62 -38.35
C SER A 773 0.93 17.74 -38.49
N ALA A 774 1.13 16.42 -38.44
CA ALA A 774 0.03 15.45 -38.46
C ALA A 774 -0.87 15.59 -37.22
N GLU A 775 -0.29 16.00 -36.09
CA GLU A 775 -1.00 16.19 -34.82
C GLU A 775 -2.01 17.33 -34.91
N PHE A 776 -1.57 18.51 -35.37
CA PHE A 776 -2.47 19.65 -35.56
C PHE A 776 -3.58 19.32 -36.56
N LYS A 777 -3.23 18.70 -37.70
CA LYS A 777 -4.21 18.32 -38.72
C LYS A 777 -5.20 17.28 -38.24
N GLY A 778 -4.78 16.39 -37.34
CA GLY A 778 -5.66 15.40 -36.70
C GLY A 778 -6.67 16.04 -35.75
N LEU A 779 -6.26 17.08 -35.03
CA LEU A 779 -7.10 17.82 -34.08
C LEU A 779 -8.05 18.80 -34.76
N TYR A 780 -7.55 19.59 -35.71
CA TYR A 780 -8.29 20.69 -36.31
C TYR A 780 -8.92 20.33 -37.67
N GLY A 781 -8.45 19.28 -38.35
CA GLY A 781 -8.91 18.90 -39.69
C GLY A 781 -8.12 19.55 -40.84
N GLU A 782 -8.24 18.96 -42.04
CA GLU A 782 -7.54 19.40 -43.24
C GLU A 782 -8.45 20.17 -44.22
N ASN A 783 -7.88 21.13 -44.97
CA ASN A 783 -8.56 21.86 -46.06
C ASN A 783 -9.86 22.59 -45.66
N LEU A 784 -9.96 23.00 -44.39
CA LEU A 784 -11.10 23.76 -43.87
C LEU A 784 -11.26 25.10 -44.60
N SER A 785 -12.51 25.59 -44.72
CA SER A 785 -12.75 27.00 -45.04
C SER A 785 -12.27 27.89 -43.88
N ASN A 786 -12.06 29.19 -44.12
CA ASN A 786 -11.62 30.11 -43.07
C ASN A 786 -12.61 30.15 -41.89
N GLY A 787 -13.92 30.15 -42.17
CA GLY A 787 -14.93 30.09 -41.12
C GLY A 787 -14.90 28.79 -40.32
N ALA A 788 -14.70 27.64 -40.99
CA ALA A 788 -14.60 26.35 -40.29
C ALA A 788 -13.32 26.26 -39.43
N PHE A 789 -12.19 26.78 -39.92
CA PHE A 789 -10.94 26.87 -39.15
C PHE A 789 -11.09 27.71 -37.88
N VAL A 790 -11.73 28.89 -37.99
CA VAL A 790 -11.99 29.75 -36.81
C VAL A 790 -12.91 29.03 -35.81
N SER A 791 -13.94 28.31 -36.26
CA SER A 791 -14.79 27.52 -35.37
C SER A 791 -14.00 26.47 -34.61
N GLU A 792 -13.12 25.72 -35.28
CA GLU A 792 -12.26 24.72 -34.62
C GLU A 792 -11.29 25.36 -33.60
N LEU A 793 -10.77 26.57 -33.87
CA LEU A 793 -10.00 27.31 -32.86
C LEU A 793 -10.84 27.64 -31.63
N TYR A 794 -12.09 28.08 -31.78
CA TYR A 794 -12.95 28.31 -30.61
C TYR A 794 -13.23 27.01 -29.82
N HIS A 795 -13.47 25.90 -30.52
CA HIS A 795 -13.70 24.61 -29.86
C HIS A 795 -12.47 24.05 -29.15
N ASN A 796 -11.33 24.02 -29.82
CA ASN A 796 -10.14 23.33 -29.32
C ASN A 796 -9.26 24.25 -28.44
N VAL A 797 -9.28 25.57 -28.68
CA VAL A 797 -8.46 26.54 -27.93
C VAL A 797 -9.26 27.23 -26.82
N MET A 798 -10.55 27.48 -27.04
CA MET A 798 -11.41 28.19 -26.07
C MET A 798 -12.43 27.27 -25.38
N HIS A 799 -12.56 26.00 -25.79
CA HIS A 799 -13.54 25.03 -25.29
C HIS A 799 -14.98 25.54 -25.29
N ARG A 800 -15.35 26.32 -26.32
CA ARG A 800 -16.71 26.85 -26.52
C ARG A 800 -16.98 27.14 -27.98
N ASP A 801 -18.24 27.32 -28.33
CA ASP A 801 -18.62 27.79 -29.67
C ASP A 801 -18.22 29.27 -29.85
N ALA A 802 -17.89 29.62 -31.10
CA ALA A 802 -17.66 31.01 -31.50
C ALA A 802 -18.95 31.83 -31.39
N ASP A 803 -18.88 33.03 -30.82
CA ASP A 803 -20.00 33.98 -30.92
C ASP A 803 -20.05 34.59 -32.33
N THR A 804 -21.23 35.06 -32.74
CA THR A 804 -21.48 35.55 -34.10
C THR A 804 -20.54 36.70 -34.49
N CYS A 805 -20.15 37.56 -33.55
CA CYS A 805 -19.28 38.70 -33.81
C CYS A 805 -17.82 38.25 -33.92
N GLY A 806 -17.35 37.39 -33.00
CA GLY A 806 -16.02 36.81 -33.03
C GLY A 806 -15.76 36.02 -34.30
N LEU A 807 -16.67 35.12 -34.67
CA LEU A 807 -16.56 34.32 -35.90
C LEU A 807 -16.47 35.22 -37.16
N ALA A 808 -17.31 36.25 -37.26
CA ALA A 808 -17.31 37.16 -38.39
C ALA A 808 -16.03 38.01 -38.48
N TYR A 809 -15.50 38.46 -37.34
CA TYR A 809 -14.26 39.24 -37.29
C TYR A 809 -13.05 38.45 -37.79
N TRP A 810 -12.80 37.27 -37.19
CA TRP A 810 -11.64 36.45 -37.56
C TRP A 810 -11.75 35.90 -38.98
N THR A 811 -12.95 35.48 -39.40
CA THR A 811 -13.17 35.02 -40.78
C THR A 811 -12.94 36.14 -41.79
N GLY A 812 -13.44 37.35 -41.50
CA GLY A 812 -13.21 38.52 -42.36
C GLY A 812 -11.74 38.95 -42.43
N ALA A 813 -10.99 38.82 -41.33
CA ALA A 813 -9.56 39.09 -41.30
C ALA A 813 -8.77 38.12 -42.20
N LEU A 814 -9.13 36.83 -42.18
CA LEU A 814 -8.54 35.79 -43.04
C LEU A 814 -8.95 35.97 -44.52
N ASP A 815 -10.23 36.21 -44.80
CA ASP A 815 -10.75 36.39 -46.16
C ASP A 815 -10.21 37.67 -46.82
N GLY A 816 -9.97 38.71 -46.02
CA GLY A 816 -9.38 39.98 -46.46
C GLY A 816 -7.86 39.97 -46.52
N HIS A 817 -7.19 38.87 -46.19
CA HIS A 817 -5.72 38.75 -46.08
C HIS A 817 -5.08 39.78 -45.13
N ALA A 818 -5.83 40.23 -44.11
CA ALA A 818 -5.30 41.11 -43.07
C ALA A 818 -4.48 40.34 -42.02
N MET A 819 -4.74 39.04 -41.90
CA MET A 819 -4.00 38.06 -41.10
C MET A 819 -3.98 36.73 -41.86
N ASP A 820 -2.95 35.92 -41.65
CA ASP A 820 -2.99 34.52 -42.04
C ASP A 820 -3.46 33.62 -40.89
N ARG A 821 -3.55 32.31 -41.13
CA ARG A 821 -4.05 31.38 -40.12
C ARG A 821 -3.08 31.19 -38.95
N ALA A 822 -1.78 31.35 -39.19
CA ALA A 822 -0.77 31.24 -38.16
C ALA A 822 -0.84 32.47 -37.22
N ASP A 823 -1.05 33.67 -37.79
CA ASP A 823 -1.33 34.90 -37.04
C ASP A 823 -2.55 34.73 -36.12
N VAL A 824 -3.65 34.16 -36.64
CA VAL A 824 -4.87 33.94 -35.85
C VAL A 824 -4.63 32.95 -34.73
N LEU A 825 -3.91 31.84 -34.96
CA LEU A 825 -3.54 30.89 -33.90
C LEU A 825 -2.70 31.56 -32.80
N VAL A 826 -1.71 32.38 -33.18
CA VAL A 826 -0.88 33.15 -32.24
C VAL A 826 -1.73 34.15 -31.45
N GLN A 827 -2.66 34.86 -32.07
CA GLN A 827 -3.56 35.80 -31.40
C GLN A 827 -4.51 35.10 -30.41
N PHE A 828 -5.04 33.93 -30.77
CA PHE A 828 -5.83 33.11 -29.85
C PHE A 828 -5.00 32.69 -28.64
N SER A 829 -3.78 32.18 -28.86
CA SER A 829 -2.85 31.75 -27.80
C SER A 829 -2.38 32.88 -26.87
N ASN A 830 -2.50 34.15 -27.29
CA ASN A 830 -2.12 35.32 -26.48
C ASN A 830 -3.34 36.13 -26.01
N SER A 831 -4.56 35.68 -26.28
CA SER A 831 -5.76 36.42 -25.91
C SER A 831 -5.96 36.41 -24.38
N ALA A 832 -6.52 37.48 -23.83
CA ALA A 832 -6.81 37.56 -22.39
C ALA A 832 -7.74 36.42 -21.92
N GLU A 833 -8.70 36.01 -22.75
CA GLU A 833 -9.59 34.88 -22.46
C GLU A 833 -8.80 33.55 -22.36
N TYR A 834 -7.89 33.30 -23.31
CA TYR A 834 -7.06 32.10 -23.31
C TYR A 834 -6.11 32.06 -22.11
N LEU A 835 -5.43 33.18 -21.83
CA LEU A 835 -4.49 33.32 -20.71
C LEU A 835 -5.15 33.11 -19.34
N THR A 836 -6.44 33.43 -19.19
CA THR A 836 -7.18 33.12 -17.95
C THR A 836 -7.57 31.66 -17.79
N ARG A 837 -7.46 30.83 -18.84
CA ARG A 837 -7.87 29.42 -18.85
C ARG A 837 -6.72 28.42 -19.00
N HIS A 838 -5.54 28.87 -19.43
CA HIS A 838 -4.42 27.99 -19.77
C HIS A 838 -3.30 28.02 -18.74
N VAL A 839 -2.71 26.85 -18.53
CA VAL A 839 -1.49 26.65 -17.73
C VAL A 839 -0.31 27.26 -18.48
N ASP A 840 0.44 28.14 -17.84
CA ASP A 840 1.81 28.43 -18.26
C ASP A 840 2.65 27.19 -17.91
N THR A 841 3.07 26.40 -18.90
CA THR A 841 3.92 25.23 -18.63
C THR A 841 5.38 25.63 -18.36
N SER A 842 5.68 26.92 -18.30
CA SER A 842 6.96 27.48 -17.85
C SER A 842 7.25 27.25 -16.37
N TYR A 843 6.30 26.76 -15.60
CA TYR A 843 6.41 26.60 -14.16
C TYR A 843 7.31 25.45 -13.67
N GLY A 844 7.75 24.53 -14.54
CA GLY A 844 8.61 23.42 -14.13
C GLY A 844 9.34 22.69 -15.26
N LEU A 845 10.31 21.84 -14.88
CA LEU A 845 11.15 21.05 -15.77
C LEU A 845 10.84 19.56 -15.64
N ILE A 846 10.69 18.86 -16.77
CA ILE A 846 10.40 17.42 -16.79
C ILE A 846 11.70 16.62 -16.61
N LEU A 847 11.67 15.69 -15.67
CA LEU A 847 12.69 14.71 -15.34
C LEU A 847 12.19 13.28 -15.63
N ALA A 848 13.12 12.34 -15.66
CA ALA A 848 12.95 10.92 -15.97
C ALA A 848 12.33 10.15 -14.80
#